data_AF-D2VGE5-F1
#
_entry.id   AF-D2VGE5-F1
#
_cell.length_a   1.000
_cell.length_b   1.000
_cell.length_c   1.000
_cell.angle_alpha   90.00
_cell.angle_beta   90.00
_cell.angle_gamma   90.00
#
_symmetry.space_group_name_H-M   'P 1'
#
loop_
_entity.id
_entity.type
_entity.pdbx_description
1 polymer ?
#
loop_
_entity_poly.entity_id
_entity_poly.type
_entity_poly.pdbx_seq_one_letter_code
_entity_poly.pdbx_strand_id
1 'polypeptide(L)'
;MDQTMIGFPQSLTEFRSNYPLTRKNIEDITQQCPNLTVLVINPIYFDDSIMSLVLSNVSQKIEQFSLFSRDTLSNITGSYFSVFSSNSFSHLKKIKVVWKSTSDETILNLQKNLSLLSRTLERLKVVFTNEYDSSYELDTLLGCLCNLSNLSKLTLDFPRNFQFTIVKEDILEQLKSCLQLRILKIYGGTNEIVCFNVVKALAGQHLEKLLYHTDTYFDIEEEPFFFHECEDLKILDLQGEQLQDKIIHQNIQAIVNCKLEEVLGEAIEASVIPHLPRSSLKVLNVRVTNENVEYLKYLGEFKNLTTLKVCFGEQVTNLQECTFPSNITNLSFVGEITGAEIGFKDWLLSTKILKELVFSRCKIQDEFIKDIIPLSDELDILKIEYNNGLTQESTQYFRQFTNCRVLLLECFDSRVLSADYSLFEQEVNRVTVIMKEESPSTKWICPTIDYNDIDQGLSYVRERMHVREMKDACLAIEQLSRHVFLDISKAEICKLFLSAFQYETNVDFYGIIDLLDVLWKEGKIVFEENNIHDLEKLIPLILSQTEFCVVANILMDLGRFTSFFNCFEYIIQCLNDIEYNIHNCTQKMISRVLHQFIDGKQDICNFSGHVVINTVIAVVDYFPQNDSILDFINLVMSNEFFKSSKKTLELIAEKKAKIDAEFTETEIEPILKPIGEDLFQFVQENIPPQKKDYTIHIADVKVPKTGPFNTSYYSEPFIRFGHEWVVELLPDDEDECLGNSTVFLTLNSTIPVENKQQVFDRIRLDFFICNFDLEPQSYLVHSRKFIMPEASYGVFLDKTHIAAYSTDEDDFLKFKFVVGMKKVEEEPFKPFNNIEMFHVGSKELSSTNYPPIVHRWAAEFPLSIHTLTFRVSPDNIDRCCYSDKFTAFGAKFSACFNHLGVAKKVKDFRENSSIYLYLSSFDYNDKENELESIKVKAIFANSDFHTESFYVFKNTFQSLTSSGSTIQRAYYQPKLIHVDGKPYYEYVVNCCLALMSRKTCHPFGYNKEEEEDV
;
A
#
# COMPACT_ATOMS: atom_id res chain seq x y z
N MET A 1 -7.52 -1.46 27.92
CA MET A 1 -6.97 -0.89 26.67
C MET A 1 -6.14 0.32 27.03
N ASP A 2 -4.84 0.11 27.22
CA ASP A 2 -3.91 1.20 27.46
C ASP A 2 -3.76 2.03 26.20
N GLN A 3 -4.25 3.27 26.27
CA GLN A 3 -4.09 4.29 25.24
C GLN A 3 -2.60 4.45 24.98
N THR A 4 -2.15 4.07 23.79
CA THR A 4 -0.76 4.24 23.34
C THR A 4 -0.39 5.73 23.49
N MET A 5 0.38 6.05 24.54
CA MET A 5 0.91 7.39 24.74
C MET A 5 2.02 7.61 23.72
N ILE A 6 1.69 8.33 22.65
CA ILE A 6 2.70 8.85 21.73
C ILE A 6 3.35 10.04 22.44
N GLY A 7 4.56 9.86 22.96
CA GLY A 7 5.34 10.96 23.53
C GLY A 7 5.81 11.90 22.42
N PHE A 8 5.38 13.15 22.44
CA PHE A 8 5.80 14.14 21.44
C PHE A 8 6.97 15.00 21.96
N PRO A 9 8.00 15.26 21.14
CA PRO A 9 9.14 16.07 21.57
C PRO A 9 8.74 17.54 21.73
N GLN A 10 9.17 18.19 22.82
CA GLN A 10 8.90 19.63 23.06
C GLN A 10 9.48 20.55 21.97
N SER A 11 10.47 20.07 21.21
CA SER A 11 11.08 20.78 20.07
C SER A 11 10.25 20.73 18.78
N LEU A 12 9.11 20.03 18.76
CA LEU A 12 8.28 19.89 17.58
C LEU A 12 7.70 21.25 17.14
N THR A 13 8.06 21.68 15.94
CA THR A 13 7.57 22.94 15.33
C THR A 13 6.48 22.71 14.29
N GLU A 14 6.41 21.51 13.73
CA GLU A 14 5.46 21.15 12.68
C GLU A 14 4.85 19.79 12.96
N PHE A 15 3.52 19.72 12.89
CA PHE A 15 2.76 18.49 13.04
C PHE A 15 1.88 18.25 11.81
N ARG A 16 1.98 17.04 11.25
CA ARG A 16 1.16 16.57 10.14
C ARG A 16 0.53 15.23 10.50
N SER A 17 -0.81 15.15 10.46
CA SER A 17 -1.51 13.88 10.66
C SER A 17 -2.23 13.42 9.39
N ASN A 18 -1.88 12.21 8.96
CA ASN A 18 -2.53 11.50 7.85
C ASN A 18 -3.40 10.33 8.36
N TYR A 19 -3.61 10.22 9.67
CA TYR A 19 -4.32 9.13 10.33
C TYR A 19 -5.32 9.69 11.36
N PRO A 20 -6.34 8.90 11.76
CA PRO A 20 -7.23 9.28 12.85
C PRO A 20 -6.44 9.47 14.15
N LEU A 21 -6.63 10.61 14.80
CA LEU A 21 -6.08 10.86 16.13
C LEU A 21 -7.17 10.70 17.17
N THR A 22 -6.86 10.01 18.26
CA THR A 22 -7.78 10.01 19.40
C THR A 22 -7.80 11.40 20.02
N ARG A 23 -8.91 11.72 20.72
CA ARG A 23 -9.03 12.97 21.49
C ARG A 23 -7.85 13.19 22.45
N LYS A 24 -7.37 12.11 23.09
CA LYS A 24 -6.20 12.18 23.97
C LYS A 24 -4.92 12.53 23.20
N ASN A 25 -4.69 11.94 22.02
CA ASN A 25 -3.53 12.32 21.20
C ASN A 25 -3.56 13.80 20.84
N ILE A 26 -4.73 14.36 20.56
CA ILE A 26 -4.92 15.79 20.29
C ILE A 26 -4.56 16.61 21.53
N GLU A 27 -5.13 16.27 22.68
CA GLU A 27 -4.85 16.96 23.95
C GLU A 27 -3.34 16.90 24.28
N ASP A 28 -2.71 15.73 24.12
CA ASP A 28 -1.27 15.52 24.34
C ASP A 28 -0.40 16.37 23.40
N ILE A 29 -0.72 16.41 22.09
CA ILE A 29 0.01 17.26 21.12
C ILE A 29 -0.04 18.73 21.58
N THR A 30 -1.23 19.20 21.98
CA THR A 30 -1.42 20.59 22.38
C THR A 30 -0.75 20.94 23.71
N GLN A 31 -0.64 19.99 24.64
CA GLN A 31 -0.01 20.20 25.95
C GLN A 31 1.52 20.02 25.91
N GLN A 32 2.02 19.07 25.12
CA GLN A 32 3.42 18.65 25.15
C GLN A 32 4.31 19.37 24.12
N CYS A 33 3.73 20.04 23.11
CA CYS A 33 4.47 20.70 22.02
C CYS A 33 4.39 22.24 22.11
N PRO A 34 5.12 22.91 23.02
CA PRO A 34 5.00 24.36 23.21
C PRO A 34 5.47 25.20 22.01
N ASN A 35 6.29 24.62 21.12
CA ASN A 35 6.89 25.28 19.96
C ASN A 35 6.15 25.04 18.64
N LEU A 36 4.97 24.41 18.68
CA LEU A 36 4.20 24.07 17.48
C LEU A 36 3.70 25.35 16.77
N THR A 37 4.16 25.57 15.53
CA THR A 37 3.77 26.72 14.70
C THR A 37 3.06 26.32 13.41
N VAL A 38 3.21 25.05 12.98
CA VAL A 38 2.58 24.52 11.76
C VAL A 38 1.72 23.31 12.08
N LEU A 39 0.45 23.35 11.68
CA LEU A 39 -0.52 22.28 11.86
C LEU A 39 -1.17 21.89 10.54
N VAL A 40 -1.02 20.61 10.16
CA VAL A 40 -1.61 20.05 8.94
C VAL A 40 -2.41 18.80 9.27
N ILE A 41 -3.67 18.78 8.86
CA ILE A 41 -4.62 17.73 9.24
C ILE A 41 -5.32 17.18 8.02
N ASN A 42 -5.49 15.85 7.96
CA ASN A 42 -6.38 15.20 7.02
C ASN A 42 -7.83 15.22 7.52
N PRO A 43 -8.74 16.01 6.93
CA PRO A 43 -10.11 16.15 7.39
C PRO A 43 -10.96 14.87 7.24
N ILE A 44 -10.50 13.84 6.52
CA ILE A 44 -11.23 12.56 6.39
C ILE A 44 -11.52 11.93 7.77
N TYR A 45 -10.61 12.14 8.73
CA TYR A 45 -10.68 11.52 10.05
C TYR A 45 -11.19 12.45 11.16
N PHE A 46 -11.61 13.67 10.82
CA PHE A 46 -12.02 14.65 11.80
C PHE A 46 -13.31 15.33 11.38
N ASP A 47 -14.28 15.35 12.28
CA ASP A 47 -15.45 16.19 12.15
C ASP A 47 -15.16 17.63 12.63
N ASP A 48 -16.13 18.52 12.44
CA ASP A 48 -16.03 19.91 12.86
C ASP A 48 -15.84 20.08 14.39
N SER A 49 -16.35 19.16 15.20
CA SER A 49 -16.26 19.24 16.66
C SER A 49 -14.81 19.02 17.13
N ILE A 50 -14.14 18.03 16.55
CA ILE A 50 -12.75 17.72 16.84
C ILE A 50 -11.86 18.81 16.26
N MET A 51 -12.14 19.31 15.05
CA MET A 51 -11.40 20.43 14.47
C MET A 51 -11.50 21.70 15.32
N SER A 52 -12.68 21.98 15.88
CA SER A 52 -12.87 23.10 16.80
C SER A 52 -12.02 22.95 18.07
N LEU A 53 -12.01 21.75 18.64
CA LEU A 53 -11.21 21.43 19.83
C LEU A 53 -9.71 21.59 19.57
N VAL A 54 -9.21 21.06 18.45
CA VAL A 54 -7.80 21.19 18.08
C VAL A 54 -7.43 22.66 17.92
N LEU A 55 -8.18 23.39 17.09
CA LEU A 55 -7.89 24.77 16.75
C LEU A 55 -7.91 25.70 17.95
N SER A 56 -8.89 25.53 18.85
CA SER A 56 -9.00 26.37 20.06
C SER A 56 -7.77 26.25 20.96
N ASN A 57 -7.24 25.03 21.13
CA ASN A 57 -6.08 24.75 21.98
C ASN A 57 -4.75 25.28 21.42
N VAL A 58 -4.62 25.43 20.09
CA VAL A 58 -3.37 25.88 19.44
C VAL A 58 -3.43 27.32 18.90
N SER A 59 -4.59 27.94 18.99
CA SER A 59 -4.94 29.21 18.33
C SER A 59 -3.93 30.35 18.55
N GLN A 60 -3.42 30.49 19.77
CA GLN A 60 -2.49 31.57 20.16
C GLN A 60 -1.05 31.39 19.65
N LYS A 61 -0.69 30.25 19.05
CA LYS A 61 0.70 29.92 18.69
C LYS A 61 0.88 29.60 17.20
N ILE A 62 -0.15 29.08 16.54
CA ILE A 62 -0.05 28.62 15.16
C ILE A 62 0.15 29.78 14.19
N GLU A 63 1.15 29.64 13.32
CA GLU A 63 1.40 30.51 12.17
C GLU A 63 0.79 29.97 10.87
N GLN A 64 0.67 28.64 10.75
CA GLN A 64 0.13 27.98 9.57
C GLN A 64 -0.83 26.84 9.93
N PHE A 65 -2.04 26.91 9.40
CA PHE A 65 -3.04 25.84 9.47
C PHE A 65 -3.43 25.37 8.06
N SER A 66 -3.50 24.05 7.85
CA SER A 66 -3.89 23.50 6.56
C SER A 66 -4.67 22.20 6.67
N LEU A 67 -5.84 22.17 6.02
CA LEU A 67 -6.56 20.94 5.74
C LEU A 67 -6.06 20.32 4.42
N PHE A 68 -5.59 19.07 4.44
CA PHE A 68 -5.19 18.36 3.21
C PHE A 68 -6.08 17.13 3.01
N SER A 69 -6.86 17.11 1.93
CA SER A 69 -7.64 15.94 1.50
C SER A 69 -7.40 15.69 0.02
N ARG A 70 -7.45 14.42 -0.37
CA ARG A 70 -7.55 13.97 -1.77
C ARG A 70 -8.97 13.51 -2.13
N ASP A 71 -9.82 13.26 -1.13
CA ASP A 71 -11.15 12.62 -1.26
C ASP A 71 -12.29 13.55 -0.81
N THR A 72 -13.54 13.09 -0.99
CA THR A 72 -14.78 13.79 -0.64
C THR A 72 -14.83 14.20 0.83
N LEU A 73 -15.13 15.48 1.07
CA LEU A 73 -15.04 16.17 2.37
C LEU A 73 -16.37 16.21 3.13
N SER A 74 -17.15 15.12 3.13
CA SER A 74 -18.53 15.12 3.67
C SER A 74 -18.63 15.46 5.16
N ASN A 75 -17.58 15.21 5.95
CA ASN A 75 -17.60 15.35 7.41
C ASN A 75 -17.25 16.77 7.91
N ILE A 76 -16.82 17.68 7.02
CA ILE A 76 -16.50 19.07 7.34
C ILE A 76 -17.62 19.97 6.84
N THR A 77 -18.49 20.38 7.76
CA THR A 77 -19.68 21.18 7.42
C THR A 77 -19.45 22.68 7.53
N GLY A 78 -18.31 23.10 8.10
CA GLY A 78 -17.97 24.51 8.30
C GLY A 78 -18.28 25.02 9.71
N SER A 79 -18.70 24.16 10.62
CA SER A 79 -18.97 24.57 12.01
C SER A 79 -17.69 24.93 12.79
N TYR A 80 -16.52 24.44 12.36
CA TYR A 80 -15.23 24.78 12.98
C TYR A 80 -14.81 26.24 12.79
N PHE A 81 -15.45 26.98 11.87
CA PHE A 81 -15.20 28.41 11.73
C PHE A 81 -15.63 29.22 12.97
N SER A 82 -16.41 28.62 13.88
CA SER A 82 -16.75 29.20 15.19
C SER A 82 -15.53 29.57 16.04
N VAL A 83 -14.37 28.92 15.84
CA VAL A 83 -13.15 29.18 16.61
C VAL A 83 -12.45 30.48 16.20
N PHE A 84 -12.69 30.98 14.98
CA PHE A 84 -12.09 32.23 14.52
C PHE A 84 -12.81 33.42 15.16
N SER A 85 -12.47 33.77 16.40
CA SER A 85 -12.96 34.99 17.05
C SER A 85 -11.87 36.07 17.13
N SER A 86 -12.27 37.30 17.45
CA SER A 86 -11.37 38.44 17.60
C SER A 86 -10.22 38.10 18.57
N ASN A 87 -8.98 38.16 18.08
CA ASN A 87 -7.74 37.82 18.80
C ASN A 87 -7.50 36.33 19.13
N SER A 88 -8.30 35.39 18.60
CA SER A 88 -8.02 33.96 18.80
C SER A 88 -6.72 33.52 18.15
N PHE A 89 -6.38 34.08 16.99
CA PHE A 89 -5.19 33.71 16.21
C PHE A 89 -4.24 34.90 16.04
N SER A 90 -3.40 35.13 17.03
CA SER A 90 -2.45 36.26 17.09
C SER A 90 -1.30 36.17 16.08
N HIS A 91 -0.97 34.98 15.60
CA HIS A 91 0.19 34.73 14.74
C HIS A 91 -0.13 34.04 13.40
N LEU A 92 -1.40 33.70 13.14
CA LEU A 92 -1.79 32.93 11.96
C LEU A 92 -1.61 33.74 10.67
N LYS A 93 -0.62 33.35 9.86
CA LYS A 93 -0.28 33.99 8.59
C LYS A 93 -0.80 33.23 7.37
N LYS A 94 -0.95 31.91 7.50
CA LYS A 94 -1.30 31.03 6.36
C LYS A 94 -2.42 30.09 6.74
N ILE A 95 -3.48 30.08 5.93
CA ILE A 95 -4.60 29.19 6.16
C ILE A 95 -5.02 28.48 4.86
N LYS A 96 -5.26 27.17 4.94
CA LYS A 96 -5.98 26.41 3.92
C LYS A 96 -7.24 25.80 4.53
N VAL A 97 -8.39 26.26 4.05
CA VAL A 97 -9.71 25.90 4.58
C VAL A 97 -10.54 25.18 3.51
N VAL A 98 -11.46 24.35 4.00
CA VAL A 98 -12.56 23.81 3.20
C VAL A 98 -13.74 24.77 3.35
N TRP A 99 -14.33 25.17 2.22
CA TRP A 99 -15.47 26.06 2.16
C TRP A 99 -16.68 25.30 1.63
N LYS A 100 -17.70 25.19 2.47
CA LYS A 100 -18.94 24.52 2.12
C LYS A 100 -19.83 25.46 1.32
N SER A 101 -20.21 25.02 0.13
CA SER A 101 -21.17 25.71 -0.73
C SER A 101 -22.58 25.37 -0.26
N THR A 102 -23.22 26.30 0.45
CA THR A 102 -24.53 26.07 1.07
C THR A 102 -25.33 27.36 1.19
N SER A 103 -26.65 27.22 1.17
CA SER A 103 -27.63 28.25 1.49
C SER A 103 -28.02 28.30 2.99
N ASP A 104 -27.46 27.44 3.85
CA ASP A 104 -27.73 27.46 5.29
C ASP A 104 -27.13 28.70 5.97
N GLU A 105 -28.00 29.62 6.42
CA GLU A 105 -27.61 30.85 7.11
C GLU A 105 -26.73 30.61 8.34
N THR A 106 -26.93 29.49 9.05
CA THR A 106 -26.14 29.15 10.24
C THR A 106 -24.68 28.93 9.85
N ILE A 107 -24.45 28.12 8.83
CA ILE A 107 -23.11 27.81 8.32
C ILE A 107 -22.48 29.05 7.70
N LEU A 108 -23.24 29.80 6.90
CA LEU A 108 -22.76 31.06 6.30
C LEU A 108 -22.34 32.08 7.37
N ASN A 109 -23.10 32.20 8.47
CA ASN A 109 -22.74 33.07 9.58
C ASN A 109 -21.47 32.63 10.31
N LEU A 110 -21.24 31.31 10.46
CA LEU A 110 -19.99 30.79 11.00
C LEU A 110 -18.81 31.09 10.06
N GLN A 111 -18.96 30.87 8.75
CA GLN A 111 -17.91 31.14 7.76
C GLN A 111 -17.46 32.63 7.75
N LYS A 112 -18.37 33.58 8.07
CA LYS A 112 -18.03 35.02 8.20
C LYS A 112 -16.94 35.30 9.23
N ASN A 113 -16.74 34.42 10.20
CA ASN A 113 -15.71 34.56 11.23
C ASN A 113 -14.29 34.60 10.65
N LEU A 114 -14.06 34.08 9.44
CA LEU A 114 -12.77 34.19 8.76
C LEU A 114 -12.32 35.66 8.61
N SER A 115 -13.26 36.59 8.44
CA SER A 115 -13.00 38.04 8.33
C SER A 115 -12.31 38.64 9.57
N LEU A 116 -12.41 37.97 10.73
CA LEU A 116 -11.83 38.43 11.99
C LEU A 116 -10.30 38.26 12.05
N LEU A 117 -9.69 37.57 11.06
CA LEU A 117 -8.25 37.37 10.92
C LEU A 117 -7.52 38.51 10.18
N SER A 118 -8.20 39.64 9.95
CA SER A 118 -7.77 40.75 9.09
C SER A 118 -6.34 41.26 9.27
N ARG A 119 -5.79 41.19 10.49
CA ARG A 119 -4.48 41.76 10.84
C ARG A 119 -3.31 40.79 10.70
N THR A 120 -3.55 39.49 10.63
CA THR A 120 -2.47 38.47 10.70
C THR A 120 -2.37 37.65 9.43
N LEU A 121 -3.48 37.46 8.71
CA LEU A 121 -3.54 36.56 7.57
C LEU A 121 -2.89 37.16 6.31
N GLU A 122 -1.82 36.52 5.83
CA GLU A 122 -1.09 36.91 4.62
C GLU A 122 -1.44 36.03 3.41
N ARG A 123 -1.82 34.77 3.65
CA ARG A 123 -2.08 33.76 2.60
C ARG A 123 -3.33 32.93 2.91
N LEU A 124 -4.26 32.91 1.97
CA LEU A 124 -5.51 32.15 2.06
C LEU A 124 -5.62 31.20 0.87
N LYS A 125 -5.84 29.91 1.15
CA LYS A 125 -6.32 28.94 0.16
C LYS A 125 -7.71 28.44 0.57
N VAL A 126 -8.67 28.59 -0.34
CA VAL A 126 -10.04 28.11 -0.19
C VAL A 126 -10.24 26.93 -1.13
N VAL A 127 -10.73 25.82 -0.60
CA VAL A 127 -11.10 24.64 -1.39
C VAL A 127 -12.60 24.42 -1.26
N PHE A 128 -13.32 24.50 -2.37
CA PHE A 128 -14.76 24.27 -2.40
C PHE A 128 -15.08 22.77 -2.49
N THR A 129 -16.20 22.36 -1.91
CA THR A 129 -16.68 20.96 -1.93
C THR A 129 -17.65 20.72 -3.09
N ASN A 130 -17.71 19.49 -3.60
CA ASN A 130 -18.52 19.12 -4.78
C ASN A 130 -20.02 18.87 -4.46
N GLU A 131 -20.52 19.40 -3.35
CA GLU A 131 -21.95 19.32 -3.00
C GLU A 131 -22.68 20.35 -3.88
N TYR A 132 -23.43 19.88 -4.89
CA TYR A 132 -24.07 20.73 -5.89
C TYR A 132 -25.25 21.49 -5.28
N ASP A 133 -25.03 22.77 -4.93
CA ASP A 133 -26.09 23.72 -4.63
C ASP A 133 -26.14 24.77 -5.76
N SER A 134 -27.09 24.63 -6.67
CA SER A 134 -27.29 25.55 -7.80
C SER A 134 -27.70 26.97 -7.38
N SER A 135 -27.97 27.19 -6.08
CA SER A 135 -28.33 28.48 -5.52
C SER A 135 -27.21 29.13 -4.69
N TYR A 136 -25.99 28.61 -4.74
CA TYR A 136 -24.89 29.11 -3.92
C TYR A 136 -24.49 30.55 -4.28
N GLU A 137 -24.54 31.43 -3.27
CA GLU A 137 -24.13 32.83 -3.35
C GLU A 137 -22.68 33.01 -2.85
N LEU A 138 -21.79 33.54 -3.70
CA LEU A 138 -20.38 33.73 -3.33
C LEU A 138 -20.16 34.96 -2.42
N ASP A 139 -21.17 35.82 -2.28
CA ASP A 139 -21.17 37.07 -1.53
C ASP A 139 -20.55 36.96 -0.13
N THR A 140 -20.79 35.85 0.58
CA THR A 140 -20.24 35.64 1.94
C THR A 140 -18.72 35.56 1.93
N LEU A 141 -18.12 34.84 0.97
CA LEU A 141 -16.67 34.76 0.85
C LEU A 141 -16.09 36.11 0.40
N LEU A 142 -16.69 36.74 -0.61
CA LEU A 142 -16.26 38.03 -1.13
C LEU A 142 -16.26 39.11 -0.01
N GLY A 143 -17.30 39.13 0.83
CA GLY A 143 -17.37 40.03 1.98
C GLY A 143 -16.33 39.74 3.06
N CYS A 144 -15.95 38.47 3.25
CA CYS A 144 -14.82 38.13 4.12
C CYS A 144 -13.51 38.69 3.57
N LEU A 145 -13.27 38.52 2.26
CA LEU A 145 -12.06 38.98 1.60
C LEU A 145 -11.89 40.50 1.70
N CYS A 146 -12.96 41.30 1.60
CA CYS A 146 -12.92 42.76 1.77
C CYS A 146 -12.31 43.20 3.11
N ASN A 147 -12.41 42.37 4.16
CA ASN A 147 -11.90 42.70 5.49
C ASN A 147 -10.45 42.22 5.72
N LEU A 148 -9.88 41.40 4.83
CA LEU A 148 -8.55 40.80 5.00
C LEU A 148 -7.44 41.69 4.42
N SER A 149 -7.18 42.85 5.03
CA SER A 149 -6.31 43.89 4.48
C SER A 149 -4.83 43.48 4.28
N ASN A 150 -4.32 42.50 5.02
CA ASN A 150 -2.93 42.01 4.88
C ASN A 150 -2.77 40.86 3.88
N LEU A 151 -3.87 40.44 3.25
CA LEU A 151 -3.85 39.31 2.32
C LEU A 151 -3.05 39.65 1.07
N SER A 152 -1.93 38.96 0.87
CA SER A 152 -1.04 39.13 -0.28
C SER A 152 -1.16 38.01 -1.31
N LYS A 153 -1.62 36.82 -0.88
CA LYS A 153 -1.80 35.64 -1.73
C LYS A 153 -3.17 35.02 -1.50
N LEU A 154 -3.93 34.90 -2.59
CA LEU A 154 -5.21 34.21 -2.61
C LEU A 154 -5.14 33.00 -3.56
N THR A 155 -5.74 31.89 -3.14
CA THR A 155 -5.93 30.71 -3.97
C THR A 155 -7.37 30.23 -3.83
N LEU A 156 -8.11 30.19 -4.93
CA LEU A 156 -9.45 29.63 -5.01
C LEU A 156 -9.40 28.35 -5.84
N ASP A 157 -9.92 27.26 -5.28
CA ASP A 157 -9.86 25.91 -5.85
C ASP A 157 -11.29 25.39 -5.98
N PHE A 158 -11.83 25.52 -7.20
CA PHE A 158 -13.20 25.18 -7.55
C PHE A 158 -13.29 23.74 -8.05
N PRO A 159 -14.32 22.97 -7.67
CA PRO A 159 -14.67 21.73 -8.34
C PRO A 159 -14.99 21.97 -9.82
N ARG A 160 -14.92 20.91 -10.62
CA ARG A 160 -15.32 20.95 -12.02
C ARG A 160 -16.82 21.24 -12.15
N ASN A 161 -17.18 22.14 -13.06
CA ASN A 161 -18.55 22.62 -13.30
C ASN A 161 -19.20 23.32 -12.09
N PHE A 162 -18.39 23.98 -11.26
CA PHE A 162 -18.92 24.71 -10.11
C PHE A 162 -19.71 25.95 -10.56
N GLN A 163 -20.92 26.12 -10.03
CA GLN A 163 -21.81 27.25 -10.33
C GLN A 163 -22.04 28.09 -9.08
N PHE A 164 -22.08 29.41 -9.24
CA PHE A 164 -22.38 30.34 -8.16
C PHE A 164 -22.91 31.66 -8.71
N THR A 165 -23.70 32.36 -7.91
CA THR A 165 -24.19 33.70 -8.23
C THR A 165 -23.53 34.76 -7.33
N ILE A 166 -23.62 36.01 -7.75
CA ILE A 166 -23.29 37.18 -6.95
C ILE A 166 -24.52 38.06 -6.92
N VAL A 167 -25.07 38.30 -5.74
CA VAL A 167 -26.29 39.10 -5.59
C VAL A 167 -25.94 40.57 -5.37
N LYS A 168 -24.84 40.84 -4.66
CA LYS A 168 -24.36 42.19 -4.33
C LYS A 168 -23.18 42.58 -5.21
N GLU A 169 -23.46 43.02 -6.44
CA GLU A 169 -22.42 43.41 -7.40
C GLU A 169 -21.48 44.52 -6.88
N ASP A 170 -21.96 45.39 -5.99
CA ASP A 170 -21.16 46.45 -5.36
C ASP A 170 -19.96 45.91 -4.54
N ILE A 171 -20.00 44.63 -4.14
CA ILE A 171 -18.89 43.97 -3.46
C ILE A 171 -17.65 43.83 -4.36
N LEU A 172 -17.84 43.69 -5.66
CA LEU A 172 -16.75 43.56 -6.62
C LEU A 172 -15.94 44.85 -6.72
N GLU A 173 -16.61 46.00 -6.74
CA GLU A 173 -15.95 47.32 -6.70
C GLU A 173 -15.23 47.55 -5.37
N GLN A 174 -15.79 47.10 -4.26
CA GLN A 174 -15.14 47.19 -2.94
C GLN A 174 -13.85 46.37 -2.89
N LEU A 175 -13.86 45.12 -3.40
CA LEU A 175 -12.70 44.24 -3.42
C LEU A 175 -11.48 44.90 -4.09
N LYS A 176 -11.72 45.57 -5.24
CA LYS A 176 -10.68 46.28 -6.00
C LYS A 176 -9.98 47.37 -5.17
N SER A 177 -10.70 48.00 -4.25
CA SER A 177 -10.18 49.08 -3.40
C SER A 177 -9.55 48.58 -2.08
N CYS A 178 -10.02 47.45 -1.55
CA CYS A 178 -9.67 46.97 -0.22
C CYS A 178 -8.52 45.95 -0.20
N LEU A 179 -8.26 45.27 -1.33
CA LEU A 179 -7.26 44.21 -1.42
C LEU A 179 -6.04 44.64 -2.24
N GLN A 180 -4.86 44.28 -1.77
CA GLN A 180 -3.59 44.48 -2.47
C GLN A 180 -2.90 43.14 -2.70
N LEU A 181 -3.53 42.29 -3.52
CA LEU A 181 -3.00 40.97 -3.85
C LEU A 181 -1.76 41.08 -4.73
N ARG A 182 -0.71 40.34 -4.37
CA ARG A 182 0.48 40.13 -5.21
C ARG A 182 0.40 38.83 -6.01
N ILE A 183 -0.28 37.83 -5.48
CA ILE A 183 -0.41 36.51 -6.10
C ILE A 183 -1.87 36.08 -6.07
N LEU A 184 -2.44 35.86 -7.26
CA LEU A 184 -3.78 35.29 -7.43
C LEU A 184 -3.65 33.95 -8.15
N LYS A 185 -4.33 32.93 -7.61
CA LYS A 185 -4.39 31.60 -8.20
C LYS A 185 -5.83 31.11 -8.24
N ILE A 186 -6.29 30.72 -9.41
CA ILE A 186 -7.60 30.12 -9.62
C ILE A 186 -7.39 28.74 -10.27
N TYR A 187 -7.97 27.71 -9.68
CA TYR A 187 -7.93 26.34 -10.15
C TYR A 187 -9.35 25.79 -10.31
N GLY A 188 -9.55 24.95 -11.32
CA GLY A 188 -10.82 24.28 -11.63
C GLY A 188 -11.78 25.12 -12.47
N GLY A 189 -12.92 24.52 -12.82
CA GLY A 189 -13.78 25.02 -13.90
C GLY A 189 -15.15 25.49 -13.42
N THR A 190 -15.45 26.76 -13.66
CA THR A 190 -16.76 27.39 -13.46
C THR A 190 -17.31 27.80 -14.81
N ASN A 191 -18.57 27.50 -15.13
CA ASN A 191 -19.13 27.68 -16.47
C ASN A 191 -19.62 29.12 -16.78
N GLU A 192 -19.23 30.14 -16.00
CA GLU A 192 -19.95 31.42 -16.00
C GLU A 192 -19.04 32.66 -16.08
N ILE A 193 -19.50 33.65 -16.86
CA ILE A 193 -19.00 35.04 -16.96
C ILE A 193 -18.79 35.66 -15.56
N VAL A 194 -19.61 35.27 -14.59
CA VAL A 194 -19.54 35.74 -13.19
C VAL A 194 -18.16 35.48 -12.57
N CYS A 195 -17.53 34.34 -12.85
CA CYS A 195 -16.20 34.03 -12.34
C CYS A 195 -15.12 34.95 -12.92
N PHE A 196 -15.25 35.30 -14.20
CA PHE A 196 -14.35 36.25 -14.84
C PHE A 196 -14.42 37.63 -14.19
N ASN A 197 -15.63 38.10 -13.86
CA ASN A 197 -15.82 39.36 -13.13
C ASN A 197 -15.19 39.34 -11.73
N VAL A 198 -15.22 38.19 -11.04
CA VAL A 198 -14.51 38.01 -9.76
C VAL A 198 -12.99 38.11 -9.95
N VAL A 199 -12.43 37.44 -10.97
CA VAL A 199 -10.99 37.54 -11.26
C VAL A 199 -10.58 38.98 -11.58
N LYS A 200 -11.38 39.67 -12.38
CA LYS A 200 -11.18 41.09 -12.69
C LYS A 200 -11.19 41.96 -11.42
N ALA A 201 -12.14 41.75 -10.51
CA ALA A 201 -12.21 42.50 -9.25
C ALA A 201 -11.02 42.23 -8.30
N LEU A 202 -10.46 41.01 -8.35
CA LEU A 202 -9.32 40.60 -7.53
C LEU A 202 -7.96 40.95 -8.17
N ALA A 203 -7.92 41.17 -9.48
CA ALA A 203 -6.72 41.52 -10.22
C ALA A 203 -6.50 43.05 -10.20
N GLY A 204 -5.69 43.53 -9.24
CA GLY A 204 -5.34 44.94 -9.11
C GLY A 204 -3.94 45.30 -9.62
N GLN A 205 -3.58 46.58 -9.52
CA GLN A 205 -2.30 47.15 -9.98
C GLN A 205 -1.06 46.46 -9.43
N HIS A 206 -1.12 45.98 -8.18
CA HIS A 206 0.00 45.36 -7.47
C HIS A 206 0.16 43.85 -7.72
N LEU A 207 -0.63 43.27 -8.63
CA LEU A 207 -0.58 41.85 -8.91
C LEU A 207 0.71 41.49 -9.67
N GLU A 208 1.61 40.74 -9.03
CA GLU A 208 2.87 40.30 -9.61
C GLU A 208 2.73 38.96 -10.37
N LYS A 209 1.79 38.11 -9.94
CA LYS A 209 1.61 36.75 -10.48
C LYS A 209 0.14 36.34 -10.56
N LEU A 210 -0.30 35.95 -11.76
CA LEU A 210 -1.61 35.35 -12.02
C LEU A 210 -1.45 33.92 -12.53
N LEU A 211 -2.15 32.98 -11.89
CA LEU A 211 -2.35 31.62 -12.42
C LEU A 211 -3.84 31.40 -12.57
N TYR A 212 -4.26 31.03 -13.78
CA TYR A 212 -5.65 30.77 -14.10
C TYR A 212 -5.76 29.46 -14.87
N HIS A 213 -6.16 28.40 -14.17
CA HIS A 213 -6.22 27.03 -14.69
C HIS A 213 -7.67 26.55 -14.66
N THR A 214 -8.27 26.38 -15.84
CA THR A 214 -9.70 26.06 -16.01
C THR A 214 -9.90 24.90 -16.99
N ASP A 215 -10.93 24.10 -16.76
CA ASP A 215 -11.33 22.93 -17.53
C ASP A 215 -12.75 23.09 -18.15
N THR A 216 -13.29 24.32 -18.18
CA THR A 216 -14.63 24.64 -18.71
C THR A 216 -14.61 25.64 -19.88
N TYR A 217 -15.64 25.59 -20.71
CA TYR A 217 -15.84 26.43 -21.91
C TYR A 217 -16.19 27.88 -21.54
N PHE A 218 -15.67 28.84 -22.33
CA PHE A 218 -16.08 30.24 -22.28
C PHE A 218 -16.67 30.63 -23.64
N ASP A 219 -17.96 30.94 -23.67
CA ASP A 219 -18.54 31.75 -24.74
C ASP A 219 -18.70 33.18 -24.22
N ILE A 220 -17.77 34.05 -24.57
CA ILE A 220 -17.86 35.48 -24.28
C ILE A 220 -17.82 36.21 -25.61
N GLU A 221 -18.98 36.63 -26.11
CA GLU A 221 -19.06 37.40 -27.35
C GLU A 221 -18.62 38.88 -27.16
N GLU A 222 -18.57 39.44 -25.94
CA GLU A 222 -18.20 40.85 -25.73
C GLU A 222 -17.31 41.13 -24.47
N GLU A 223 -16.12 41.67 -24.80
CA GLU A 223 -15.04 42.39 -24.06
C GLU A 223 -14.46 41.92 -22.71
N PRO A 224 -13.26 41.30 -22.75
CA PRO A 224 -12.37 41.24 -21.61
C PRO A 224 -11.19 42.22 -21.74
N PHE A 225 -11.22 43.32 -20.98
CA PHE A 225 -10.07 44.20 -20.75
C PHE A 225 -9.82 44.32 -19.23
N PHE A 226 -8.91 43.52 -18.66
CA PHE A 226 -8.48 43.74 -17.26
C PHE A 226 -6.96 43.69 -17.05
N PHE A 227 -6.19 43.03 -17.92
CA PHE A 227 -4.73 43.00 -17.76
C PHE A 227 -4.05 44.38 -17.89
N HIS A 228 -4.70 45.34 -18.56
CA HIS A 228 -4.21 46.71 -18.63
C HIS A 228 -4.13 47.39 -17.25
N GLU A 229 -4.87 46.89 -16.26
CA GLU A 229 -4.84 47.40 -14.89
C GLU A 229 -3.73 46.75 -14.05
N CYS A 230 -3.05 45.71 -14.54
CA CYS A 230 -2.04 44.92 -13.83
C CYS A 230 -0.61 45.36 -14.21
N GLU A 231 -0.22 46.59 -13.89
CA GLU A 231 1.07 47.17 -14.30
C GLU A 231 2.30 46.40 -13.77
N ASP A 232 2.20 45.82 -12.56
CA ASP A 232 3.28 45.09 -11.90
C ASP A 232 3.36 43.59 -12.29
N LEU A 233 2.54 43.12 -13.24
CA LEU A 233 2.46 41.71 -13.62
C LEU A 233 3.77 41.23 -14.25
N LYS A 234 4.37 40.21 -13.63
CA LYS A 234 5.62 39.57 -14.09
C LYS A 234 5.40 38.14 -14.58
N ILE A 235 4.44 37.42 -14.01
CA ILE A 235 4.20 36.01 -14.32
C ILE A 235 2.73 35.80 -14.68
N LEU A 236 2.50 35.30 -15.88
CA LEU A 236 1.17 34.91 -16.38
C LEU A 236 1.19 33.42 -16.74
N ASP A 237 0.31 32.63 -16.13
CA ASP A 237 0.17 31.20 -16.38
C ASP A 237 -1.30 30.87 -16.65
N LEU A 238 -1.61 30.52 -17.91
CA LEU A 238 -2.97 30.27 -18.40
C LEU A 238 -3.09 28.83 -18.92
N GLN A 239 -3.92 28.01 -18.28
CA GLN A 239 -4.14 26.61 -18.68
C GLN A 239 -5.63 26.33 -18.87
N GLY A 240 -5.94 25.57 -19.92
CA GLY A 240 -7.29 25.11 -20.22
C GLY A 240 -7.49 24.81 -21.70
N GLU A 241 -8.08 23.65 -22.02
CA GLU A 241 -8.26 23.19 -23.41
C GLU A 241 -9.22 24.08 -24.24
N GLN A 242 -10.05 24.89 -23.58
CA GLN A 242 -11.19 25.56 -24.19
C GLN A 242 -11.15 27.09 -24.06
N LEU A 243 -9.99 27.67 -23.71
CA LEU A 243 -9.78 29.11 -23.80
C LEU A 243 -9.64 29.49 -25.29
N GLN A 244 -10.64 30.16 -25.87
CA GLN A 244 -10.60 30.57 -27.28
C GLN A 244 -9.44 31.56 -27.54
N ASP A 245 -8.65 31.30 -28.59
CA ASP A 245 -7.46 32.09 -29.00
C ASP A 245 -7.77 33.59 -29.11
N LYS A 246 -8.94 33.95 -29.65
CA LYS A 246 -9.37 35.33 -29.85
C LYS A 246 -9.40 36.15 -28.54
N ILE A 247 -9.85 35.55 -27.43
CA ILE A 247 -9.95 36.22 -26.12
C ILE A 247 -8.55 36.43 -25.53
N ILE A 248 -7.68 35.40 -25.58
CA ILE A 248 -6.30 35.49 -25.08
C ILE A 248 -5.52 36.51 -25.91
N HIS A 249 -5.64 36.45 -27.24
CA HIS A 249 -4.95 37.32 -28.16
C HIS A 249 -5.29 38.80 -27.94
N GLN A 250 -6.58 39.14 -27.78
CA GLN A 250 -7.03 40.49 -27.44
C GLN A 250 -6.53 40.95 -26.06
N ASN A 251 -6.54 40.06 -25.06
CA ASN A 251 -6.06 40.38 -23.71
C ASN A 251 -4.55 40.61 -23.65
N ILE A 252 -3.75 39.80 -24.36
CA ILE A 252 -2.28 39.91 -24.36
C ILE A 252 -1.81 41.15 -25.12
N GLN A 253 -2.52 41.60 -26.16
CA GLN A 253 -2.22 42.87 -26.83
C GLN A 253 -2.22 44.07 -25.87
N ALA A 254 -3.01 44.03 -24.79
CA ALA A 254 -3.02 45.07 -23.77
C ALA A 254 -1.80 45.04 -22.82
N ILE A 255 -1.01 43.96 -22.83
CA ILE A 255 0.11 43.67 -21.90
C ILE A 255 1.47 44.10 -22.49
N VAL A 256 1.51 44.61 -23.72
CA VAL A 256 2.76 45.06 -24.40
C VAL A 256 3.60 46.03 -23.54
N ASN A 257 2.94 46.83 -22.68
CA ASN A 257 3.58 47.79 -21.80
C ASN A 257 3.95 47.25 -20.40
N CYS A 258 3.51 46.04 -20.05
CA CYS A 258 3.82 45.40 -18.77
C CYS A 258 5.24 44.83 -18.76
N LYS A 259 5.82 44.67 -17.56
CA LYS A 259 7.15 44.06 -17.36
C LYS A 259 7.08 42.53 -17.24
N LEU A 260 6.37 41.89 -18.16
CA LEU A 260 6.16 40.45 -18.14
C LEU A 260 7.50 39.73 -18.32
N GLU A 261 7.85 38.87 -17.37
CA GLU A 261 9.09 38.08 -17.36
C GLU A 261 8.84 36.62 -17.75
N GLU A 262 7.66 36.07 -17.41
CA GLU A 262 7.30 34.68 -17.67
C GLU A 262 5.87 34.56 -18.22
N VAL A 263 5.73 33.85 -19.33
CA VAL A 263 4.44 33.44 -19.90
C VAL A 263 4.42 31.92 -20.02
N LEU A 264 3.50 31.30 -19.30
CA LEU A 264 3.38 29.85 -19.15
C LEU A 264 1.97 29.41 -19.51
N GLY A 265 1.83 28.12 -19.83
CA GLY A 265 0.54 27.50 -20.09
C GLY A 265 0.35 26.96 -21.50
N GLU A 266 -0.53 25.97 -21.66
CA GLU A 266 -0.78 25.25 -22.92
C GLU A 266 -1.80 25.95 -23.83
N ALA A 267 -2.52 26.94 -23.28
CA ALA A 267 -3.49 27.76 -24.01
C ALA A 267 -2.85 28.96 -24.75
N ILE A 268 -1.55 29.20 -24.57
CA ILE A 268 -0.84 30.32 -25.20
C ILE A 268 -0.41 29.91 -26.60
N GLU A 269 -1.13 30.34 -27.64
CA GLU A 269 -0.78 30.07 -29.03
C GLU A 269 0.38 30.92 -29.55
N ALA A 270 1.11 30.42 -30.55
CA ALA A 270 2.22 31.14 -31.17
C ALA A 270 1.79 32.46 -31.84
N SER A 271 0.51 32.62 -32.17
CA SER A 271 -0.09 33.85 -32.70
C SER A 271 0.16 35.08 -31.81
N VAL A 272 0.36 34.89 -30.50
CA VAL A 272 0.56 35.97 -29.52
C VAL A 272 2.00 36.49 -29.46
N ILE A 273 2.97 35.75 -30.00
CA ILE A 273 4.41 36.08 -29.95
C ILE A 273 4.70 37.52 -30.40
N PRO A 274 4.10 38.05 -31.50
CA PRO A 274 4.33 39.42 -31.94
C PRO A 274 4.00 40.49 -30.88
N HIS A 275 3.08 40.19 -29.96
CA HIS A 275 2.51 41.10 -28.98
C HIS A 275 3.15 40.99 -27.58
N LEU A 276 4.12 40.09 -27.38
CA LEU A 276 4.79 39.94 -26.09
C LEU A 276 5.92 40.98 -25.90
N PRO A 277 6.24 41.36 -24.64
CA PRO A 277 7.27 42.36 -24.38
C PRO A 277 8.68 41.82 -24.66
N ARG A 278 9.31 42.36 -25.71
CA ARG A 278 10.59 41.86 -26.26
C ARG A 278 11.79 42.04 -25.34
N SER A 279 11.74 43.01 -24.43
CA SER A 279 12.86 43.43 -23.59
C SER A 279 12.85 42.82 -22.18
N SER A 280 11.73 42.29 -21.69
CA SER A 280 11.62 41.75 -20.33
C SER A 280 11.45 40.23 -20.26
N LEU A 281 10.90 39.60 -21.30
CA LEU A 281 10.54 38.20 -21.28
C LEU A 281 11.77 37.28 -21.19
N LYS A 282 11.75 36.35 -20.22
CA LYS A 282 12.81 35.38 -19.92
C LYS A 282 12.37 33.93 -20.16
N VAL A 283 11.10 33.63 -19.93
CA VAL A 283 10.50 32.30 -20.07
C VAL A 283 9.23 32.38 -20.92
N LEU A 284 9.12 31.51 -21.91
CA LEU A 284 7.97 31.43 -22.80
C LEU A 284 7.58 29.97 -23.04
N ASN A 285 6.31 29.65 -22.85
CA ASN A 285 5.68 28.43 -23.35
C ASN A 285 4.66 28.81 -24.43
N VAL A 286 4.73 28.16 -25.59
CA VAL A 286 3.79 28.40 -26.70
C VAL A 286 3.33 27.10 -27.32
N ARG A 287 2.06 27.05 -27.69
CA ARG A 287 1.46 26.02 -28.53
C ARG A 287 1.54 26.42 -30.00
N VAL A 288 1.97 25.50 -30.83
CA VAL A 288 2.15 25.68 -32.28
C VAL A 288 1.25 24.72 -33.04
N THR A 289 0.62 25.25 -34.07
CA THR A 289 -0.18 24.56 -35.09
C THR A 289 0.34 24.96 -36.48
N ASN A 290 -0.12 24.30 -37.53
CA ASN A 290 0.19 24.62 -38.91
C ASN A 290 -0.30 26.02 -39.30
N GLU A 291 -1.36 26.53 -38.66
CA GLU A 291 -1.92 27.86 -38.93
C GLU A 291 -1.10 29.00 -38.31
N ASN A 292 -0.36 28.73 -37.22
CA ASN A 292 0.35 29.77 -36.47
C ASN A 292 1.88 29.57 -36.40
N VAL A 293 2.43 28.53 -37.06
CA VAL A 293 3.88 28.25 -37.09
C VAL A 293 4.70 29.43 -37.60
N GLU A 294 4.16 30.22 -38.54
CA GLU A 294 4.89 31.35 -39.12
C GLU A 294 5.26 32.44 -38.09
N TYR A 295 4.55 32.52 -36.96
CA TYR A 295 4.83 33.50 -35.92
C TYR A 295 6.09 33.17 -35.12
N LEU A 296 6.62 31.95 -35.22
CA LEU A 296 7.89 31.57 -34.61
C LEU A 296 9.08 32.35 -35.18
N LYS A 297 8.98 32.92 -36.39
CA LYS A 297 10.02 33.78 -36.98
C LYS A 297 10.34 35.00 -36.10
N TYR A 298 9.39 35.45 -35.28
CA TYR A 298 9.56 36.59 -34.39
C TYR A 298 10.29 36.27 -33.08
N LEU A 299 10.58 34.99 -32.79
CA LEU A 299 11.31 34.59 -31.58
C LEU A 299 12.74 35.16 -31.54
N GLY A 300 13.37 35.38 -32.69
CA GLY A 300 14.70 35.99 -32.78
C GLY A 300 14.80 37.41 -32.18
N GLU A 301 13.67 38.10 -31.96
CA GLU A 301 13.64 39.46 -31.42
C GLU A 301 13.79 39.53 -29.89
N PHE A 302 13.61 38.42 -29.17
CA PHE A 302 13.62 38.40 -27.70
C PHE A 302 15.05 38.25 -27.13
N LYS A 303 15.68 39.36 -26.79
CA LYS A 303 17.09 39.36 -26.33
C LYS A 303 17.30 38.71 -24.97
N ASN A 304 16.29 38.67 -24.11
CA ASN A 304 16.41 38.16 -22.73
C ASN A 304 15.78 36.78 -22.53
N LEU A 305 15.25 36.16 -23.59
CA LEU A 305 14.63 34.84 -23.51
C LEU A 305 15.72 33.78 -23.32
N THR A 306 15.64 33.07 -22.19
CA THR A 306 16.60 32.02 -21.81
C THR A 306 15.98 30.63 -21.85
N THR A 307 14.67 30.53 -21.60
CA THR A 307 13.92 29.28 -21.58
C THR A 307 12.75 29.36 -22.53
N LEU A 308 12.66 28.40 -23.45
CA LEU A 308 11.57 28.29 -24.41
C LEU A 308 11.04 26.85 -24.42
N LYS A 309 9.74 26.71 -24.25
CA LYS A 309 9.01 25.46 -24.46
C LYS A 309 8.06 25.63 -25.64
N VAL A 310 8.16 24.71 -26.60
CA VAL A 310 7.33 24.68 -27.81
C VAL A 310 6.53 23.39 -27.81
N CYS A 311 5.20 23.53 -27.71
CA CYS A 311 4.27 22.41 -27.75
C CYS A 311 3.63 22.33 -29.15
N PHE A 312 3.96 21.29 -29.91
CA PHE A 312 3.32 21.02 -31.20
C PHE A 312 2.02 20.26 -31.00
N GLY A 313 0.89 20.92 -31.28
CA GLY A 313 -0.44 20.31 -31.18
C GLY A 313 -0.76 19.34 -32.31
N GLU A 314 -0.03 19.43 -33.41
CA GLU A 314 -0.16 18.61 -34.61
C GLU A 314 1.21 18.51 -35.32
N GLN A 315 1.33 17.62 -36.30
CA GLN A 315 2.57 17.45 -37.06
C GLN A 315 2.81 18.67 -37.98
N VAL A 316 3.93 19.36 -37.76
CA VAL A 316 4.39 20.49 -38.58
C VAL A 316 5.49 19.98 -39.52
N THR A 317 5.49 20.43 -40.78
CA THR A 317 6.43 19.90 -41.79
C THR A 317 7.57 20.85 -42.16
N ASN A 318 7.43 22.16 -41.92
CA ASN A 318 8.39 23.17 -42.34
C ASN A 318 8.67 24.20 -41.23
N LEU A 319 9.94 24.35 -40.87
CA LEU A 319 10.46 25.27 -39.86
C LEU A 319 11.61 26.14 -40.40
N GLN A 320 11.81 26.21 -41.71
CA GLN A 320 12.99 26.82 -42.35
C GLN A 320 13.14 28.33 -42.08
N GLU A 321 12.05 29.05 -41.81
CA GLU A 321 12.06 30.49 -41.50
C GLU A 321 12.14 30.81 -40.00
N CYS A 322 12.20 29.78 -39.14
CA CYS A 322 12.23 29.95 -37.68
C CYS A 322 13.63 30.34 -37.18
N THR A 323 13.70 31.21 -36.17
CA THR A 323 14.98 31.63 -35.56
C THR A 323 14.88 31.62 -34.05
N PHE A 324 15.88 31.03 -33.38
CA PHE A 324 15.97 31.10 -31.92
C PHE A 324 16.62 32.41 -31.47
N PRO A 325 16.20 32.98 -30.34
CA PRO A 325 16.93 34.06 -29.71
C PRO A 325 18.33 33.63 -29.26
N SER A 326 19.29 34.54 -29.39
CA SER A 326 20.73 34.28 -29.20
C SER A 326 21.13 33.83 -27.79
N ASN A 327 20.27 34.07 -26.79
CA ASN A 327 20.57 33.83 -25.37
C ASN A 327 19.84 32.60 -24.78
N ILE A 328 19.27 31.74 -25.63
CA ILE A 328 18.60 30.52 -25.18
C ILE A 328 19.60 29.55 -24.56
N THR A 329 19.31 29.16 -23.32
CA THR A 329 20.05 28.13 -22.57
C THR A 329 19.24 26.86 -22.38
N ASN A 330 17.90 26.95 -22.37
CA ASN A 330 17.00 25.81 -22.13
C ASN A 330 15.95 25.72 -23.24
N LEU A 331 15.90 24.58 -23.93
CA LEU A 331 14.90 24.27 -24.95
C LEU A 331 14.11 23.02 -24.59
N SER A 332 12.80 23.09 -24.76
CA SER A 332 11.92 21.94 -24.62
C SER A 332 10.94 21.87 -25.79
N PHE A 333 10.87 20.70 -26.41
CA PHE A 333 9.89 20.38 -27.44
C PHE A 333 8.95 19.31 -26.90
N VAL A 334 7.65 19.52 -27.11
CA VAL A 334 6.61 18.58 -26.71
C VAL A 334 5.68 18.29 -27.88
N GLY A 335 5.33 17.02 -28.09
CA GLY A 335 4.34 16.61 -29.09
C GLY A 335 4.95 16.13 -30.42
N GLU A 336 4.19 16.27 -31.51
CA GLU A 336 4.38 15.60 -32.81
C GLU A 336 5.56 16.14 -33.64
N ILE A 337 6.80 16.00 -33.14
CA ILE A 337 8.04 16.32 -33.87
C ILE A 337 8.93 15.08 -34.03
N THR A 338 9.46 14.88 -35.24
CA THR A 338 10.18 13.67 -35.67
C THR A 338 11.68 13.89 -35.89
N GLY A 339 12.13 15.14 -36.01
CA GLY A 339 13.50 15.46 -36.38
C GLY A 339 13.72 15.54 -37.90
N ALA A 340 12.77 15.08 -38.72
CA ALA A 340 12.84 15.07 -40.18
C ALA A 340 12.24 16.33 -40.83
N GLU A 341 11.70 17.24 -40.04
CA GLU A 341 11.06 18.46 -40.52
C GLU A 341 12.06 19.38 -41.21
N ILE A 342 11.63 20.01 -42.32
CA ILE A 342 12.51 20.84 -43.14
C ILE A 342 12.96 22.04 -42.31
N GLY A 343 14.28 22.19 -42.14
CA GLY A 343 14.89 23.29 -41.40
C GLY A 343 14.95 23.13 -39.88
N PHE A 344 14.37 22.08 -39.28
CA PHE A 344 14.37 21.89 -37.83
C PHE A 344 15.78 21.67 -37.25
N LYS A 345 16.56 20.80 -37.89
CA LYS A 345 17.97 20.56 -37.54
C LYS A 345 18.77 21.86 -37.55
N ASP A 346 18.70 22.62 -38.65
CA ASP A 346 19.44 23.87 -38.80
C ASP A 346 19.00 24.90 -37.76
N TRP A 347 17.69 24.94 -37.46
CA TRP A 347 17.16 25.79 -36.40
C TRP A 347 17.76 25.42 -35.03
N LEU A 348 17.80 24.14 -34.66
CA LEU A 348 18.36 23.68 -33.39
C LEU A 348 19.87 23.92 -33.28
N LEU A 349 20.62 23.61 -34.34
CA LEU A 349 22.07 23.83 -34.42
C LEU A 349 22.48 25.31 -34.47
N SER A 350 21.54 26.24 -34.68
CA SER A 350 21.83 27.69 -34.59
C SER A 350 22.11 28.18 -33.17
N THR A 351 21.78 27.38 -32.15
CA THR A 351 21.99 27.73 -30.74
C THR A 351 23.46 27.63 -30.34
N LYS A 352 23.97 28.63 -29.59
CA LYS A 352 25.40 28.72 -29.26
C LYS A 352 25.75 28.52 -27.78
N ILE A 353 24.76 28.56 -26.89
CA ILE A 353 24.98 28.49 -25.43
C ILE A 353 23.97 27.54 -24.75
N LEU A 354 23.42 26.61 -25.50
CA LEU A 354 22.41 25.67 -25.04
C LEU A 354 22.98 24.76 -23.94
N LYS A 355 22.35 24.73 -22.77
CA LYS A 355 22.75 23.90 -21.62
C LYS A 355 21.79 22.74 -21.38
N GLU A 356 20.50 22.94 -21.62
CA GLU A 356 19.47 21.91 -21.45
C GLU A 356 18.62 21.78 -22.72
N LEU A 357 18.44 20.54 -23.17
CA LEU A 357 17.60 20.16 -24.30
C LEU A 357 16.67 19.02 -23.90
N VAL A 358 15.36 19.22 -24.10
CA VAL A 358 14.31 18.27 -23.74
C VAL A 358 13.44 17.95 -24.94
N PHE A 359 13.27 16.66 -25.21
CA PHE A 359 12.26 16.13 -26.12
C PHE A 359 11.28 15.31 -25.31
N SER A 360 10.01 15.72 -25.23
CA SER A 360 8.99 15.02 -24.45
C SER A 360 7.80 14.64 -25.34
N ARG A 361 7.42 13.36 -25.38
CA ARG A 361 6.37 12.85 -26.28
C ARG A 361 6.64 13.14 -27.76
N CYS A 362 7.91 13.17 -28.14
CA CYS A 362 8.36 13.37 -29.52
C CYS A 362 8.56 12.01 -30.22
N LYS A 363 8.69 12.02 -31.55
CA LYS A 363 8.96 10.84 -32.40
C LYS A 363 10.31 10.93 -33.12
N ILE A 364 11.32 11.49 -32.45
CA ILE A 364 12.70 11.59 -32.94
C ILE A 364 13.32 10.20 -33.25
N GLN A 365 14.16 10.14 -34.30
CA GLN A 365 14.80 8.91 -34.80
C GLN A 365 16.32 8.88 -34.57
N ASP A 366 16.96 7.72 -34.70
CA ASP A 366 18.39 7.50 -34.45
C ASP A 366 19.31 8.46 -35.23
N GLU A 367 19.03 8.66 -36.52
CA GLU A 367 19.82 9.56 -37.38
C GLU A 367 19.72 11.03 -36.92
N PHE A 368 18.59 11.43 -36.31
CA PHE A 368 18.47 12.77 -35.74
C PHE A 368 19.38 12.96 -34.52
N ILE A 369 19.52 11.94 -33.66
CA ILE A 369 20.43 11.99 -32.49
C ILE A 369 21.88 12.18 -32.95
N LYS A 370 22.27 11.44 -33.98
CA LYS A 370 23.59 11.58 -34.61
C LYS A 370 23.80 13.00 -35.18
N ASP A 371 22.78 13.56 -35.80
CA ASP A 371 22.81 14.89 -36.39
C ASP A 371 22.96 16.03 -35.39
N ILE A 372 22.57 15.82 -34.12
CA ILE A 372 22.67 16.82 -33.06
C ILE A 372 23.89 16.63 -32.13
N ILE A 373 24.76 15.64 -32.40
CA ILE A 373 26.05 15.46 -31.70
C ILE A 373 26.88 16.75 -31.61
N PRO A 374 26.91 17.65 -32.62
CA PRO A 374 27.64 18.92 -32.52
C PRO A 374 27.22 19.81 -31.33
N LEU A 375 26.03 19.61 -30.75
CA LEU A 375 25.60 20.33 -29.54
C LEU A 375 26.31 19.85 -28.27
N SER A 376 26.97 18.69 -28.31
CA SER A 376 27.64 18.08 -27.16
C SER A 376 28.72 18.96 -26.53
N ASP A 377 29.29 19.92 -27.27
CA ASP A 377 30.29 20.85 -26.75
C ASP A 377 29.71 21.79 -25.69
N GLU A 378 28.43 22.16 -25.80
CA GLU A 378 27.78 23.14 -24.93
C GLU A 378 26.74 22.53 -23.97
N LEU A 379 26.17 21.37 -24.34
CA LEU A 379 25.05 20.75 -23.65
C LEU A 379 25.47 20.03 -22.35
N ASP A 380 24.87 20.42 -21.21
CA ASP A 380 25.07 19.77 -19.91
C ASP A 380 24.01 18.68 -19.65
N ILE A 381 22.79 18.89 -20.14
CA ILE A 381 21.63 18.02 -19.90
C ILE A 381 20.90 17.72 -21.20
N LEU A 382 20.75 16.43 -21.51
CA LEU A 382 19.87 15.94 -22.57
C LEU A 382 18.77 15.06 -21.95
N LYS A 383 17.51 15.42 -22.18
CA LYS A 383 16.35 14.65 -21.76
C LYS A 383 15.55 14.20 -22.96
N ILE A 384 15.32 12.90 -23.05
CA ILE A 384 14.42 12.30 -24.03
C ILE A 384 13.39 11.50 -23.24
N GLU A 385 12.15 11.97 -23.28
CA GLU A 385 11.05 11.49 -22.47
C GLU A 385 9.92 11.03 -23.40
N TYR A 386 9.36 9.84 -23.16
CA TYR A 386 8.20 9.32 -23.91
C TYR A 386 8.42 9.28 -25.43
N ASN A 387 9.60 8.83 -25.87
CA ASN A 387 9.94 8.67 -27.29
C ASN A 387 9.97 7.20 -27.69
N ASN A 388 9.39 6.89 -28.85
CA ASN A 388 9.30 5.52 -29.38
C ASN A 388 10.07 5.32 -30.70
N GLY A 389 10.88 6.29 -31.15
CA GLY A 389 11.52 6.31 -32.46
C GLY A 389 12.99 5.88 -32.48
N LEU A 390 13.63 5.67 -31.33
CA LEU A 390 15.05 5.29 -31.24
C LEU A 390 15.25 3.77 -31.04
N THR A 391 16.39 3.26 -31.51
CA THR A 391 16.79 1.84 -31.45
C THR A 391 18.14 1.63 -30.74
N GLN A 392 18.65 0.39 -30.68
CA GLN A 392 19.96 0.05 -30.09
C GLN A 392 21.12 0.82 -30.73
N GLU A 393 20.99 1.26 -31.99
CA GLU A 393 22.02 2.04 -32.68
C GLU A 393 22.28 3.40 -32.00
N SER A 394 21.26 4.00 -31.38
CA SER A 394 21.39 5.25 -30.63
C SER A 394 22.41 5.19 -29.51
N THR A 395 22.66 4.03 -28.92
CA THR A 395 23.66 3.83 -27.85
C THR A 395 25.07 4.24 -28.30
N GLN A 396 25.42 4.06 -29.58
CA GLN A 396 26.72 4.48 -30.11
C GLN A 396 26.83 6.00 -30.25
N TYR A 397 25.72 6.68 -30.54
CA TYR A 397 25.67 8.14 -30.64
C TYR A 397 25.64 8.78 -29.25
N PHE A 398 24.93 8.20 -28.28
CA PHE A 398 24.93 8.68 -26.90
C PHE A 398 26.32 8.68 -26.26
N ARG A 399 27.18 7.69 -26.56
CA ARG A 399 28.58 7.66 -26.10
C ARG A 399 29.40 8.87 -26.55
N GLN A 400 28.96 9.60 -27.58
CA GLN A 400 29.68 10.73 -28.16
C GLN A 400 29.31 12.08 -27.51
N PHE A 401 28.29 12.13 -26.63
CA PHE A 401 27.92 13.33 -25.86
C PHE A 401 28.86 13.54 -24.65
N THR A 402 30.15 13.75 -24.92
CA THR A 402 31.22 13.64 -23.92
C THR A 402 31.22 14.72 -22.82
N ASN A 403 30.60 15.89 -23.04
CA ASN A 403 30.45 16.93 -22.00
C ASN A 403 29.05 16.96 -21.37
N CYS A 404 28.12 16.12 -21.83
CA CYS A 404 26.81 16.00 -21.21
C CYS A 404 26.97 15.28 -19.87
N ARG A 405 26.51 15.88 -18.77
CA ARG A 405 26.60 15.29 -17.42
C ARG A 405 25.38 14.43 -17.09
N VAL A 406 24.22 14.77 -17.66
CA VAL A 406 22.97 14.08 -17.39
C VAL A 406 22.31 13.70 -18.70
N LEU A 407 22.16 12.39 -18.91
CA LEU A 407 21.35 11.83 -19.98
C LEU A 407 20.14 11.15 -19.34
N LEU A 408 18.98 11.80 -19.42
CA LEU A 408 17.72 11.25 -18.95
C LEU A 408 17.00 10.58 -20.12
N LEU A 409 16.76 9.27 -20.01
CA LEU A 409 15.99 8.50 -20.98
C LEU A 409 14.76 7.95 -20.25
N GLU A 410 13.66 8.70 -20.30
CA GLU A 410 12.40 8.37 -19.64
C GLU A 410 11.45 7.70 -20.65
N CYS A 411 10.89 6.54 -20.28
CA CYS A 411 10.00 5.72 -21.11
C CYS A 411 10.66 5.24 -22.42
N PHE A 412 11.89 4.72 -22.31
CA PHE A 412 12.70 4.15 -23.39
C PHE A 412 12.63 2.61 -23.45
N ASP A 413 12.70 2.01 -24.64
CA ASP A 413 12.83 0.54 -24.75
C ASP A 413 14.13 0.08 -24.08
N SER A 414 14.00 -0.64 -22.98
CA SER A 414 15.10 -1.12 -22.16
C SER A 414 16.04 -2.09 -22.87
N ARG A 415 15.64 -2.66 -24.04
CA ARG A 415 16.52 -3.46 -24.92
C ARG A 415 17.63 -2.64 -25.58
N VAL A 416 17.45 -1.31 -25.69
CA VAL A 416 18.42 -0.40 -26.32
C VAL A 416 19.76 -0.37 -25.56
N LEU A 417 19.74 -0.61 -24.24
CA LEU A 417 20.94 -0.55 -23.37
C LEU A 417 21.27 -1.89 -22.65
N SER A 418 20.41 -2.90 -22.66
CA SER A 418 20.49 -4.03 -21.72
C SER A 418 21.68 -4.98 -21.88
N ALA A 419 22.28 -5.11 -23.08
CA ALA A 419 23.40 -6.02 -23.32
C ALA A 419 24.79 -5.43 -22.96
N ASP A 420 24.92 -4.10 -22.96
CA ASP A 420 26.20 -3.39 -22.81
C ASP A 420 26.20 -2.38 -21.65
N TYR A 421 25.18 -2.39 -20.79
CA TYR A 421 24.99 -1.36 -19.75
C TYR A 421 26.18 -1.27 -18.80
N SER A 422 26.71 -2.42 -18.35
CA SER A 422 27.86 -2.48 -17.44
C SER A 422 29.14 -1.91 -18.08
N LEU A 423 29.32 -2.05 -19.39
CA LEU A 423 30.42 -1.44 -20.15
C LEU A 423 30.17 0.06 -20.36
N PHE A 424 28.95 0.45 -20.74
CA PHE A 424 28.56 1.85 -20.96
C PHE A 424 28.76 2.70 -19.69
N GLU A 425 28.34 2.21 -18.52
CA GLU A 425 28.54 2.92 -17.24
C GLU A 425 30.04 3.08 -16.90
N GLN A 426 30.86 2.07 -17.21
CA GLN A 426 32.30 2.12 -16.97
C GLN A 426 33.04 3.06 -17.93
N GLU A 427 32.62 3.11 -19.19
CA GLU A 427 33.22 3.95 -20.24
C GLU A 427 32.75 5.41 -20.17
N VAL A 428 31.50 5.65 -19.77
CA VAL A 428 30.86 6.98 -19.73
C VAL A 428 30.58 7.43 -18.29
N ASN A 429 31.58 7.26 -17.41
CA ASN A 429 31.47 7.47 -15.95
C ASN A 429 31.11 8.90 -15.48
N ARG A 430 31.00 9.87 -16.40
CA ARG A 430 30.57 11.25 -16.13
C ARG A 430 29.08 11.49 -16.38
N VAL A 431 28.42 10.59 -17.11
CA VAL A 431 27.00 10.69 -17.45
C VAL A 431 26.19 9.91 -16.42
N THR A 432 25.33 10.61 -15.67
CA THR A 432 24.30 9.92 -14.88
C THR A 432 23.15 9.56 -15.82
N VAL A 433 22.98 8.28 -16.11
CA VAL A 433 21.82 7.78 -16.86
C VAL A 433 20.69 7.51 -15.88
N ILE A 434 19.60 8.24 -16.02
CA ILE A 434 18.37 7.98 -15.26
C ILE A 434 17.40 7.34 -16.25
N MET A 435 17.03 6.09 -15.99
CA MET A 435 15.93 5.42 -16.68
C MET A 435 14.72 5.46 -15.76
N LYS A 436 13.64 6.09 -16.23
CA LYS A 436 12.37 6.17 -15.51
C LYS A 436 11.31 5.64 -16.46
N GLU A 437 10.66 4.54 -16.10
CA GLU A 437 9.52 4.03 -16.87
C GLU A 437 8.24 4.76 -16.46
N GLU A 438 7.24 4.75 -17.34
CA GLU A 438 5.97 5.44 -17.17
C GLU A 438 5.28 4.99 -15.88
N SER A 439 4.80 5.93 -15.06
CA SER A 439 3.89 5.61 -13.95
C SER A 439 2.45 5.83 -14.42
N PRO A 440 1.55 4.84 -14.32
CA PRO A 440 0.20 4.93 -14.88
C PRO A 440 -0.69 5.80 -13.99
N SER A 441 -1.59 6.54 -14.62
CA SER A 441 -2.64 7.30 -13.95
C SER A 441 -3.78 6.40 -13.47
N THR A 442 -4.34 6.70 -12.30
CA THR A 442 -5.27 5.89 -11.49
C THR A 442 -6.76 6.18 -11.73
N LYS A 443 -7.56 5.31 -12.38
CA LYS A 443 -9.06 5.34 -12.37
C LYS A 443 -9.72 4.03 -12.85
N TRP A 444 -10.38 3.25 -11.98
CA TRP A 444 -10.83 1.85 -12.19
C TRP A 444 -11.76 1.59 -13.42
N ILE A 445 -11.51 0.52 -14.21
CA ILE A 445 -12.25 0.03 -15.40
C ILE A 445 -12.40 -1.51 -15.26
N CYS A 446 -13.20 -2.20 -16.08
CA CYS A 446 -13.28 -3.68 -16.09
C CYS A 446 -12.52 -4.22 -17.33
N PRO A 447 -11.95 -5.44 -17.30
CA PRO A 447 -11.24 -5.99 -18.45
C PRO A 447 -12.14 -6.13 -19.69
N THR A 448 -11.65 -5.73 -20.86
CA THR A 448 -12.33 -5.88 -22.17
C THR A 448 -12.24 -7.32 -22.67
N ILE A 449 -13.12 -8.18 -22.14
CA ILE A 449 -13.29 -9.58 -22.55
C ILE A 449 -14.72 -9.74 -23.07
N ASP A 450 -14.92 -10.55 -24.11
CA ASP A 450 -16.27 -10.95 -24.50
C ASP A 450 -16.79 -12.00 -23.51
N TYR A 451 -17.49 -11.54 -22.47
CA TYR A 451 -18.08 -12.43 -21.46
C TYR A 451 -19.25 -13.28 -21.99
N ASN A 452 -19.65 -13.11 -23.26
CA ASN A 452 -20.53 -14.05 -23.95
C ASN A 452 -19.78 -15.28 -24.47
N ASP A 453 -18.46 -15.21 -24.66
CA ASP A 453 -17.58 -16.36 -24.87
C ASP A 453 -17.09 -16.91 -23.52
N ILE A 454 -17.79 -17.95 -23.09
CA ILE A 454 -17.58 -18.62 -21.82
C ILE A 454 -16.14 -19.14 -21.66
N ASP A 455 -15.56 -19.70 -22.72
CA ASP A 455 -14.24 -20.32 -22.66
C ASP A 455 -13.14 -19.26 -22.58
N GLN A 456 -13.34 -18.11 -23.23
CA GLN A 456 -12.44 -16.97 -23.15
C GLN A 456 -12.42 -16.37 -21.73
N GLY A 457 -13.60 -16.16 -21.13
CA GLY A 457 -13.72 -15.69 -19.75
C GLY A 457 -13.13 -16.67 -18.73
N LEU A 458 -13.36 -17.98 -18.90
CA LEU A 458 -12.78 -19.04 -18.06
C LEU A 458 -11.26 -19.12 -18.19
N SER A 459 -10.74 -19.03 -19.40
CA SER A 459 -9.30 -19.04 -19.67
C SER A 459 -8.64 -17.84 -19.01
N TYR A 460 -9.23 -16.65 -19.15
CA TYR A 460 -8.74 -15.44 -18.50
C TYR A 460 -8.74 -15.57 -16.98
N VAL A 461 -9.85 -16.03 -16.39
CA VAL A 461 -9.95 -16.24 -14.95
C VAL A 461 -8.89 -17.24 -14.44
N ARG A 462 -8.70 -18.37 -15.12
CA ARG A 462 -7.66 -19.36 -14.78
C ARG A 462 -6.25 -18.77 -14.89
N GLU A 463 -6.00 -17.99 -15.93
CA GLU A 463 -4.73 -17.30 -16.14
C GLU A 463 -4.45 -16.29 -15.03
N ARG A 464 -5.41 -15.40 -14.73
CA ARG A 464 -5.31 -14.40 -13.65
C ARG A 464 -5.10 -15.05 -12.29
N MET A 465 -5.81 -16.15 -11.98
CA MET A 465 -5.57 -16.92 -10.76
C MET A 465 -4.20 -17.60 -10.73
N HIS A 466 -3.73 -18.15 -11.86
CA HIS A 466 -2.41 -18.76 -11.96
C HIS A 466 -1.29 -17.75 -11.64
N VAL A 467 -1.48 -16.51 -12.06
CA VAL A 467 -0.55 -15.40 -11.79
C VAL A 467 -0.88 -14.58 -10.53
N ARG A 468 -1.87 -15.04 -9.74
CA ARG A 468 -2.34 -14.50 -8.45
C ARG A 468 -2.89 -13.07 -8.50
N GLU A 469 -3.49 -12.67 -9.62
CA GLU A 469 -4.21 -11.41 -9.81
C GLU A 469 -5.68 -11.54 -9.37
N MET A 470 -5.87 -11.72 -8.06
CA MET A 470 -7.16 -12.12 -7.47
C MET A 470 -8.28 -11.10 -7.67
N LYS A 471 -7.96 -9.82 -7.83
CA LYS A 471 -8.96 -8.76 -8.04
C LYS A 471 -9.56 -8.81 -9.45
N ASP A 472 -8.74 -9.01 -10.48
CA ASP A 472 -9.21 -9.13 -11.86
C ASP A 472 -9.90 -10.47 -12.09
N ALA A 473 -9.43 -11.53 -11.41
CA ALA A 473 -10.16 -12.78 -11.32
C ALA A 473 -11.54 -12.58 -10.66
N CYS A 474 -11.64 -11.88 -9.52
CA CYS A 474 -12.94 -11.55 -8.90
C CYS A 474 -13.87 -10.80 -9.84
N LEU A 475 -13.39 -9.73 -10.49
CA LEU A 475 -14.19 -8.91 -11.41
C LEU A 475 -14.66 -9.72 -12.62
N ALA A 476 -13.77 -10.54 -13.20
CA ALA A 476 -14.15 -11.41 -14.32
C ALA A 476 -15.16 -12.48 -13.87
N ILE A 477 -15.00 -13.09 -12.70
CA ILE A 477 -15.97 -14.06 -12.17
C ILE A 477 -17.32 -13.38 -11.87
N GLU A 478 -17.31 -12.16 -11.35
CA GLU A 478 -18.53 -11.38 -11.11
C GLU A 478 -19.28 -11.13 -12.43
N GLN A 479 -18.58 -10.74 -13.49
CA GLN A 479 -19.19 -10.58 -14.82
C GLN A 479 -19.69 -11.92 -15.39
N LEU A 480 -18.90 -12.99 -15.32
CA LEU A 480 -19.32 -14.33 -15.76
C LEU A 480 -20.55 -14.84 -14.98
N SER A 481 -20.66 -14.52 -13.69
CA SER A 481 -21.78 -14.93 -12.83
C SER A 481 -23.12 -14.30 -13.24
N ARG A 482 -23.09 -13.13 -13.89
CA ARG A 482 -24.27 -12.42 -14.42
C ARG A 482 -24.81 -13.04 -15.72
N HIS A 483 -24.04 -13.90 -16.38
CA HIS A 483 -24.44 -14.64 -17.58
C HIS A 483 -24.87 -16.09 -17.23
N VAL A 484 -25.81 -16.66 -17.98
CA VAL A 484 -26.36 -18.00 -17.72
C VAL A 484 -25.36 -19.10 -18.14
N PHE A 485 -24.47 -19.47 -17.22
CA PHE A 485 -23.42 -20.48 -17.40
C PHE A 485 -23.84 -21.92 -17.04
N LEU A 486 -23.20 -22.91 -17.67
CA LEU A 486 -23.23 -24.34 -17.29
C LEU A 486 -22.57 -24.56 -15.91
N ASP A 487 -23.22 -25.37 -15.09
CA ASP A 487 -22.94 -25.58 -13.66
C ASP A 487 -21.55 -26.09 -13.29
N ILE A 488 -20.93 -26.89 -14.17
CA ILE A 488 -19.65 -27.57 -13.90
C ILE A 488 -18.48 -26.57 -13.92
N SER A 489 -18.49 -25.60 -14.83
CA SER A 489 -17.42 -24.60 -14.98
C SER A 489 -17.37 -23.63 -13.80
N LYS A 490 -18.53 -23.32 -13.19
CA LYS A 490 -18.65 -22.45 -12.02
C LYS A 490 -17.99 -23.07 -10.77
N ALA A 491 -18.16 -24.37 -10.56
CA ALA A 491 -17.58 -25.09 -9.42
C ALA A 491 -16.05 -25.17 -9.50
N GLU A 492 -15.50 -25.35 -10.70
CA GLU A 492 -14.06 -25.41 -10.91
C GLU A 492 -13.41 -24.05 -10.64
N ILE A 493 -13.99 -22.96 -11.13
CA ILE A 493 -13.55 -21.58 -10.85
C ILE A 493 -13.53 -21.30 -9.35
N CYS A 494 -14.61 -21.58 -8.62
CA CYS A 494 -14.68 -21.31 -7.19
C CYS A 494 -13.57 -22.05 -6.41
N LYS A 495 -13.30 -23.32 -6.75
CA LYS A 495 -12.20 -24.07 -6.13
C LYS A 495 -10.84 -23.47 -6.45
N LEU A 496 -10.63 -23.11 -7.72
CA LEU A 496 -9.39 -22.50 -8.19
C LEU A 496 -9.15 -21.17 -7.46
N PHE A 497 -10.21 -20.37 -7.28
CA PHE A 497 -10.18 -19.09 -6.57
C PHE A 497 -9.74 -19.29 -5.12
N LEU A 498 -10.42 -20.19 -4.40
CA LEU A 498 -10.11 -20.50 -3.00
C LEU A 498 -8.66 -20.95 -2.84
N SER A 499 -8.17 -21.80 -3.75
CA SER A 499 -6.78 -22.30 -3.71
C SER A 499 -5.71 -21.23 -4.02
N ALA A 500 -6.07 -20.18 -4.77
CA ALA A 500 -5.15 -19.12 -5.18
C ALA A 500 -5.16 -17.90 -4.23
N PHE A 501 -6.19 -17.77 -3.40
CA PHE A 501 -6.43 -16.62 -2.53
C PHE A 501 -5.43 -16.54 -1.35
N GLN A 502 -4.96 -15.32 -1.01
CA GLN A 502 -3.97 -15.07 0.05
C GLN A 502 -4.43 -13.96 1.02
N TYR A 503 -4.11 -14.10 2.31
CA TYR A 503 -4.51 -13.18 3.38
C TYR A 503 -4.10 -11.70 3.21
N GLU A 504 -3.12 -11.40 2.35
CA GLU A 504 -2.58 -10.04 2.19
C GLU A 504 -3.39 -9.19 1.17
N THR A 505 -4.42 -9.73 0.52
CA THR A 505 -5.19 -9.02 -0.52
C THR A 505 -6.50 -8.43 0.01
N ASN A 506 -6.58 -7.09 0.12
CA ASN A 506 -7.85 -6.35 0.27
C ASN A 506 -8.64 -6.42 -1.04
N VAL A 507 -9.32 -7.54 -1.29
CA VAL A 507 -10.16 -7.77 -2.48
C VAL A 507 -11.59 -8.01 -2.03
N ASP A 508 -12.53 -7.34 -2.68
CA ASP A 508 -13.96 -7.49 -2.44
C ASP A 508 -14.45 -8.78 -3.11
N PHE A 509 -14.87 -9.79 -2.33
CA PHE A 509 -15.19 -11.14 -2.83
C PHE A 509 -16.67 -11.52 -2.69
N TYR A 510 -17.58 -10.56 -2.43
CA TYR A 510 -19.02 -10.77 -2.29
C TYR A 510 -19.61 -11.66 -3.41
N GLY A 511 -19.29 -11.37 -4.67
CA GLY A 511 -19.80 -12.13 -5.83
C GLY A 511 -19.34 -13.59 -5.88
N ILE A 512 -18.18 -13.92 -5.29
CA ILE A 512 -17.68 -15.30 -5.19
C ILE A 512 -18.44 -16.06 -4.10
N ILE A 513 -18.74 -15.41 -2.98
CA ILE A 513 -19.44 -16.04 -1.86
C ILE A 513 -20.90 -16.34 -2.25
N ASP A 514 -21.55 -15.42 -2.95
CA ASP A 514 -22.91 -15.64 -3.49
C ASP A 514 -22.93 -16.81 -4.49
N LEU A 515 -21.95 -16.87 -5.40
CA LEU A 515 -21.82 -17.97 -6.35
C LEU A 515 -21.55 -19.30 -5.63
N LEU A 516 -20.69 -19.29 -4.62
CA LEU A 516 -20.36 -20.45 -3.80
C LEU A 516 -21.60 -20.99 -3.06
N ASP A 517 -22.43 -20.11 -2.48
CA ASP A 517 -23.68 -20.49 -1.80
C ASP A 517 -24.63 -21.22 -2.74
N VAL A 518 -24.83 -20.69 -3.95
CA VAL A 518 -25.69 -21.28 -4.98
C VAL A 518 -25.18 -22.67 -5.39
N LEU A 519 -23.89 -22.78 -5.72
CA LEU A 519 -23.30 -24.05 -6.16
C LEU A 519 -23.33 -25.11 -5.07
N TRP A 520 -23.15 -24.72 -3.81
CA TRP A 520 -23.23 -25.62 -2.67
C TRP A 520 -24.66 -26.14 -2.47
N LYS A 521 -25.65 -25.24 -2.42
CA LYS A 521 -27.07 -25.59 -2.23
C LYS A 521 -27.62 -26.47 -3.35
N GLU A 522 -27.13 -26.29 -4.57
CA GLU A 522 -27.51 -27.10 -5.73
C GLU A 522 -26.72 -28.42 -5.86
N GLY A 523 -25.76 -28.68 -4.95
CA GLY A 523 -24.94 -29.90 -4.96
C GLY A 523 -23.97 -30.00 -6.14
N LYS A 524 -23.61 -28.86 -6.75
CA LYS A 524 -22.78 -28.77 -7.96
C LYS A 524 -21.29 -28.58 -7.66
N ILE A 525 -20.93 -28.28 -6.41
CA ILE A 525 -19.55 -28.17 -5.95
C ILE A 525 -19.28 -29.14 -4.77
N VAL A 526 -18.11 -29.77 -4.77
CA VAL A 526 -17.67 -30.73 -3.74
C VAL A 526 -16.26 -30.38 -3.28
N PHE A 527 -16.01 -30.26 -1.98
CA PHE A 527 -14.70 -29.91 -1.44
C PHE A 527 -13.88 -31.15 -1.08
N GLU A 528 -12.64 -31.21 -1.58
CA GLU A 528 -11.63 -32.18 -1.15
C GLU A 528 -10.80 -31.60 0.01
N GLU A 529 -10.12 -32.46 0.78
CA GLU A 529 -9.49 -32.09 2.06
C GLU A 529 -8.51 -30.90 1.96
N ASN A 530 -7.78 -30.78 0.85
CA ASN A 530 -6.90 -29.65 0.56
C ASN A 530 -7.68 -28.34 0.34
N ASN A 531 -8.81 -28.40 -0.35
CA ASN A 531 -9.65 -27.25 -0.68
C ASN A 531 -10.47 -26.77 0.54
N ILE A 532 -10.71 -27.66 1.50
CA ILE A 532 -11.39 -27.32 2.75
C ILE A 532 -10.55 -26.33 3.56
N HIS A 533 -9.23 -26.53 3.61
CA HIS A 533 -8.33 -25.61 4.31
C HIS A 533 -8.34 -24.21 3.70
N ASP A 534 -8.49 -24.11 2.38
CA ASP A 534 -8.58 -22.83 1.68
C ASP A 534 -9.89 -22.08 1.98
N LEU A 535 -10.99 -22.82 2.19
CA LEU A 535 -12.26 -22.27 2.66
C LEU A 535 -12.17 -21.72 4.09
N GLU A 536 -11.45 -22.40 4.99
CA GLU A 536 -11.22 -21.95 6.37
C GLU A 536 -10.45 -20.62 6.42
N LYS A 537 -9.55 -20.39 5.46
CA LYS A 537 -8.77 -19.15 5.38
C LYS A 537 -9.60 -17.91 5.10
N LEU A 538 -10.81 -18.06 4.56
CA LEU A 538 -11.70 -16.93 4.29
C LEU A 538 -12.32 -16.33 5.55
N ILE A 539 -12.52 -17.12 6.62
CA ILE A 539 -13.31 -16.68 7.79
C ILE A 539 -12.80 -15.37 8.40
N PRO A 540 -11.49 -15.17 8.64
CA PRO A 540 -10.98 -13.92 9.25
C PRO A 540 -11.08 -12.69 8.33
N LEU A 541 -11.41 -12.88 7.05
CA LEU A 541 -11.42 -11.83 6.03
C LEU A 541 -12.84 -11.37 5.69
N ILE A 542 -13.86 -12.07 6.19
CA ILE A 542 -15.26 -11.76 5.94
C ILE A 542 -15.69 -10.56 6.78
N LEU A 543 -16.17 -9.51 6.10
CA LEU A 543 -16.64 -8.27 6.72
C LEU A 543 -18.18 -8.23 6.84
N SER A 544 -18.90 -9.12 6.17
CA SER A 544 -20.37 -9.19 6.19
C SER A 544 -20.93 -10.46 6.84
N GLN A 545 -22.03 -10.32 7.58
CA GLN A 545 -22.73 -11.47 8.19
C GLN A 545 -23.23 -12.51 7.21
N THR A 546 -23.74 -12.07 6.07
CA THR A 546 -24.36 -12.97 5.08
C THR A 546 -23.30 -13.91 4.52
N GLU A 547 -22.14 -13.36 4.19
CA GLU A 547 -21.00 -14.10 3.69
C GLU A 547 -20.49 -15.11 4.72
N PHE A 548 -20.40 -14.67 5.98
CA PHE A 548 -19.97 -15.53 7.06
C PHE A 548 -20.91 -16.71 7.23
N CYS A 549 -22.22 -16.46 7.23
CA CYS A 549 -23.23 -17.52 7.32
C CYS A 549 -23.12 -18.52 6.17
N VAL A 550 -22.79 -18.09 4.95
CA VAL A 550 -22.58 -18.99 3.81
C VAL A 550 -21.37 -19.89 4.07
N VAL A 551 -20.19 -19.30 4.30
CA VAL A 551 -18.93 -20.05 4.46
C VAL A 551 -18.98 -20.98 5.67
N ALA A 552 -19.52 -20.50 6.79
CA ALA A 552 -19.69 -21.31 8.00
C ALA A 552 -20.64 -22.49 7.79
N ASN A 553 -21.74 -22.32 7.05
CA ASN A 553 -22.66 -23.43 6.75
C ASN A 553 -21.99 -24.53 5.91
N ILE A 554 -21.17 -24.13 4.93
CA ILE A 554 -20.41 -25.07 4.09
C ILE A 554 -19.38 -25.82 4.95
N LEU A 555 -18.61 -25.10 5.79
CA LEU A 555 -17.63 -25.72 6.68
C LEU A 555 -18.28 -26.70 7.67
N MET A 556 -19.45 -26.37 8.21
CA MET A 556 -20.22 -27.27 9.07
C MET A 556 -20.67 -28.54 8.34
N ASP A 557 -21.18 -28.41 7.10
CA ASP A 557 -21.54 -29.57 6.27
C ASP A 557 -20.34 -30.48 5.99
N LEU A 558 -19.15 -29.89 5.91
CA LEU A 558 -17.86 -30.58 5.71
C LEU A 558 -17.23 -31.08 7.02
N GLY A 559 -17.88 -30.88 8.17
CA GLY A 559 -17.38 -31.34 9.47
C GLY A 559 -16.26 -30.50 10.09
N ARG A 560 -16.00 -29.28 9.59
CA ARG A 560 -14.94 -28.37 10.09
C ARG A 560 -15.46 -27.36 11.11
N PHE A 561 -15.94 -27.88 12.24
CA PHE A 561 -16.53 -27.06 13.31
C PHE A 561 -15.50 -26.19 14.07
N THR A 562 -14.24 -26.62 14.16
CA THR A 562 -13.20 -25.91 14.94
C THR A 562 -12.93 -24.50 14.40
N SER A 563 -12.92 -24.37 13.07
CA SER A 563 -12.66 -23.11 12.37
C SER A 563 -13.78 -22.09 12.59
N PHE A 564 -15.03 -22.54 12.76
CA PHE A 564 -16.15 -21.69 13.17
C PHE A 564 -15.96 -21.11 14.58
N PHE A 565 -15.65 -21.99 15.55
CA PHE A 565 -15.56 -21.61 16.94
C PHE A 565 -14.42 -20.64 17.26
N ASN A 566 -13.26 -20.81 16.60
CA ASN A 566 -12.11 -19.93 16.80
C ASN A 566 -12.37 -18.48 16.37
N CYS A 567 -13.35 -18.24 15.50
CA CYS A 567 -13.67 -16.91 14.99
C CYS A 567 -14.98 -16.35 15.57
N PHE A 568 -15.75 -17.17 16.31
CA PHE A 568 -17.10 -16.84 16.77
C PHE A 568 -17.17 -15.56 17.62
N GLU A 569 -16.18 -15.34 18.48
CA GLU A 569 -16.11 -14.15 19.35
C GLU A 569 -15.79 -12.87 18.56
N TYR A 570 -14.81 -12.93 17.64
CA TYR A 570 -14.49 -11.83 16.72
C TYR A 570 -15.71 -11.41 15.91
N ILE A 571 -16.49 -12.39 15.45
CA ILE A 571 -17.73 -12.17 14.71
C ILE A 571 -18.74 -11.43 15.58
N ILE A 572 -18.98 -11.85 16.83
CA ILE A 572 -19.93 -11.17 17.72
C ILE A 572 -19.50 -9.73 18.03
N GLN A 573 -18.19 -9.46 18.15
CA GLN A 573 -17.65 -8.13 18.36
C GLN A 573 -17.84 -7.21 17.14
N CYS A 574 -17.57 -7.71 15.93
CA CYS A 574 -17.75 -6.95 14.68
C CYS A 574 -19.22 -6.60 14.37
N LEU A 575 -20.18 -7.27 15.01
CA LEU A 575 -21.62 -7.10 14.76
C LEU A 575 -22.32 -6.14 15.71
N ASN A 576 -21.65 -5.68 16.76
CA ASN A 576 -22.18 -4.66 17.67
C ASN A 576 -22.09 -3.23 17.09
N ASP A 577 -21.36 -3.02 15.99
CA ASP A 577 -21.17 -1.70 15.37
C ASP A 577 -22.25 -1.32 14.33
N ILE A 578 -23.23 -2.19 14.05
CA ILE A 578 -24.27 -1.93 13.03
C ILE A 578 -25.67 -2.04 13.65
N GLU A 579 -26.39 -0.93 13.71
CA GLU A 579 -27.75 -0.87 14.27
C GLU A 579 -28.81 -1.62 13.43
N TYR A 580 -29.63 -2.40 14.14
CA TYR A 580 -31.09 -2.60 13.96
C TYR A 580 -31.71 -3.53 12.88
N ASN A 581 -31.00 -4.24 12.01
CA ASN A 581 -31.65 -5.19 11.06
C ASN A 581 -31.00 -6.58 10.94
N ILE A 582 -30.42 -7.06 12.03
CA ILE A 582 -29.31 -8.02 12.03
C ILE A 582 -29.63 -9.25 12.91
N HIS A 583 -30.67 -10.02 12.60
CA HIS A 583 -31.08 -11.13 13.48
C HIS A 583 -31.32 -12.51 12.83
N ASN A 584 -31.67 -12.66 11.56
CA ASN A 584 -32.29 -13.93 11.11
C ASN A 584 -31.31 -15.02 10.58
N CYS A 585 -30.23 -14.67 9.89
CA CYS A 585 -29.29 -15.67 9.33
C CYS A 585 -28.33 -16.23 10.40
N THR A 586 -27.72 -15.33 11.19
CA THR A 586 -26.79 -15.70 12.28
C THR A 586 -27.48 -16.53 13.36
N GLN A 587 -28.71 -16.19 13.75
CA GLN A 587 -29.48 -17.01 14.71
C GLN A 587 -29.75 -18.43 14.18
N LYS A 588 -30.16 -18.58 12.92
CA LYS A 588 -30.38 -19.90 12.30
C LYS A 588 -29.10 -20.73 12.26
N MET A 589 -27.98 -20.11 11.92
CA MET A 589 -26.67 -20.77 11.91
C MET A 589 -26.23 -21.17 13.33
N ILE A 590 -26.39 -20.30 14.34
CA ILE A 590 -26.12 -20.62 15.75
C ILE A 590 -27.00 -21.80 16.19
N SER A 591 -28.31 -21.74 15.99
CA SER A 591 -29.21 -22.85 16.34
C SER A 591 -28.80 -24.14 15.64
N ARG A 592 -28.38 -24.07 14.36
CA ARG A 592 -27.88 -25.23 13.62
C ARG A 592 -26.62 -25.83 14.25
N VAL A 593 -25.64 -25.01 14.65
CA VAL A 593 -24.42 -25.47 15.34
C VAL A 593 -24.79 -26.15 16.64
N LEU A 594 -25.61 -25.52 17.48
CA LEU A 594 -26.02 -26.06 18.78
C LEU A 594 -26.71 -27.41 18.64
N HIS A 595 -27.61 -27.56 17.66
CA HIS A 595 -28.27 -28.84 17.38
C HIS A 595 -27.30 -29.95 16.93
N GLN A 596 -26.16 -29.64 16.30
CA GLN A 596 -25.17 -30.68 15.98
C GLN A 596 -24.61 -31.34 17.24
N PHE A 597 -24.49 -30.58 18.34
CA PHE A 597 -24.06 -31.11 19.63
C PHE A 597 -25.23 -31.78 20.38
N ILE A 598 -26.39 -31.14 20.43
CA ILE A 598 -27.59 -31.66 21.10
C ILE A 598 -28.02 -33.01 20.49
N ASP A 599 -27.99 -33.13 19.16
CA ASP A 599 -28.31 -34.37 18.45
C ASP A 599 -27.21 -35.45 18.57
N GLY A 600 -26.06 -35.14 19.17
CA GLY A 600 -24.91 -36.05 19.30
C GLY A 600 -24.12 -36.27 18.00
N LYS A 601 -24.27 -35.42 16.98
CA LYS A 601 -23.50 -35.48 15.73
C LYS A 601 -22.08 -34.94 15.90
N GLN A 602 -21.86 -34.06 16.87
CA GLN A 602 -20.56 -33.56 17.30
C GLN A 602 -20.42 -33.75 18.82
N ASP A 603 -19.22 -34.11 19.27
CA ASP A 603 -18.90 -34.23 20.69
C ASP A 603 -18.20 -32.96 21.18
N ILE A 604 -18.74 -32.34 22.23
CA ILE A 604 -18.20 -31.12 22.83
C ILE A 604 -16.75 -31.30 23.33
N CYS A 605 -16.35 -32.52 23.68
CA CYS A 605 -15.01 -32.84 24.18
C CYS A 605 -13.91 -32.80 23.11
N ASN A 606 -14.27 -32.67 21.83
CA ASN A 606 -13.31 -32.49 20.74
C ASN A 606 -12.82 -31.06 20.59
N PHE A 607 -13.40 -30.13 21.36
CA PHE A 607 -13.07 -28.71 21.36
C PHE A 607 -12.44 -28.32 22.69
N SER A 608 -11.70 -27.21 22.70
CA SER A 608 -11.19 -26.63 23.95
C SER A 608 -12.37 -26.26 24.86
N GLY A 609 -12.26 -26.50 26.16
CA GLY A 609 -13.35 -26.20 27.08
C GLY A 609 -13.62 -24.69 27.15
N HIS A 610 -12.57 -23.85 27.13
CA HIS A 610 -12.69 -22.40 26.99
C HIS A 610 -13.58 -21.98 25.81
N VAL A 611 -13.38 -22.59 24.64
CA VAL A 611 -14.17 -22.29 23.43
C VAL A 611 -15.65 -22.64 23.62
N VAL A 612 -15.94 -23.79 24.24
CA VAL A 612 -17.33 -24.22 24.52
C VAL A 612 -18.00 -23.27 25.50
N ILE A 613 -17.29 -22.88 26.57
CA ILE A 613 -17.81 -21.96 27.60
C ILE A 613 -18.03 -20.54 27.03
N ASN A 614 -17.07 -20.00 26.28
CA ASN A 614 -17.23 -18.70 25.64
C ASN A 614 -18.39 -18.70 24.65
N THR A 615 -18.65 -19.81 23.95
CA THR A 615 -19.84 -19.94 23.11
C THR A 615 -21.12 -19.81 23.92
N VAL A 616 -21.21 -20.48 25.08
CA VAL A 616 -22.38 -20.36 25.98
C VAL A 616 -22.56 -18.92 26.41
N ILE A 617 -21.50 -18.27 26.89
CA ILE A 617 -21.52 -16.89 27.36
C ILE A 617 -21.99 -15.95 26.24
N ALA A 618 -21.35 -16.04 25.07
CA ALA A 618 -21.60 -15.13 23.97
C ALA A 618 -23.01 -15.32 23.37
N VAL A 619 -23.50 -16.56 23.23
CA VAL A 619 -24.88 -16.78 22.76
C VAL A 619 -25.90 -16.26 23.76
N VAL A 620 -25.69 -16.45 25.07
CA VAL A 620 -26.63 -15.94 26.10
C VAL A 620 -26.63 -14.41 26.17
N ASP A 621 -25.45 -13.78 26.15
CA ASP A 621 -25.36 -12.33 26.32
C ASP A 621 -25.80 -11.56 25.05
N TYR A 622 -25.56 -12.10 23.84
CA TYR A 622 -25.86 -11.42 22.58
C TYR A 622 -27.08 -11.97 21.82
N PHE A 623 -27.48 -13.22 22.04
CA PHE A 623 -28.63 -13.87 21.39
C PHE A 623 -29.55 -14.62 22.40
N PRO A 624 -30.03 -13.95 23.47
CA PRO A 624 -30.81 -14.60 24.53
C PRO A 624 -32.13 -15.22 24.06
N GLN A 625 -32.62 -14.83 22.89
CA GLN A 625 -33.87 -15.33 22.29
C GLN A 625 -33.70 -16.67 21.52
N ASN A 626 -32.51 -17.28 21.53
CA ASN A 626 -32.29 -18.53 20.80
C ASN A 626 -32.88 -19.74 21.55
N ASP A 627 -33.92 -20.37 21.00
CA ASP A 627 -34.63 -21.48 21.65
C ASP A 627 -33.72 -22.70 21.97
N SER A 628 -32.60 -22.87 21.27
CA SER A 628 -31.71 -24.04 21.41
C SER A 628 -30.64 -23.90 22.48
N ILE A 629 -30.42 -22.69 23.02
CA ILE A 629 -29.30 -22.43 23.94
C ILE A 629 -29.51 -23.12 25.30
N LEU A 630 -30.76 -23.23 25.76
CA LEU A 630 -31.07 -23.89 27.03
C LEU A 630 -30.74 -25.39 26.99
N ASP A 631 -31.11 -26.06 25.90
CA ASP A 631 -30.80 -27.47 25.67
C ASP A 631 -29.30 -27.71 25.54
N PHE A 632 -28.58 -26.80 24.89
CA PHE A 632 -27.12 -26.87 24.82
C PHE A 632 -26.45 -26.66 26.18
N ILE A 633 -26.92 -25.70 26.98
CA ILE A 633 -26.45 -25.50 28.36
C ILE A 633 -26.68 -26.77 29.19
N ASN A 634 -27.86 -27.37 29.08
CA ASN A 634 -28.17 -28.64 29.77
C ASN A 634 -27.25 -29.78 29.31
N LEU A 635 -26.93 -29.86 28.01
CA LEU A 635 -25.96 -30.82 27.47
C LEU A 635 -24.57 -30.61 28.10
N VAL A 636 -24.06 -29.37 28.12
CA VAL A 636 -22.75 -29.04 28.71
C VAL A 636 -22.72 -29.42 30.20
N MET A 637 -23.74 -29.03 30.97
CA MET A 637 -23.83 -29.36 32.40
C MET A 637 -23.98 -30.88 32.66
N SER A 638 -24.55 -31.63 31.71
CA SER A 638 -24.72 -33.08 31.82
C SER A 638 -23.46 -33.89 31.46
N ASN A 639 -22.47 -33.26 30.80
CA ASN A 639 -21.26 -33.94 30.34
C ASN A 639 -20.24 -34.15 31.47
N GLU A 640 -19.73 -35.36 31.59
CA GLU A 640 -18.82 -35.77 32.68
C GLU A 640 -17.55 -34.93 32.79
N PHE A 641 -17.01 -34.42 31.67
CA PHE A 641 -15.81 -33.59 31.65
C PHE A 641 -16.06 -32.21 32.29
N PHE A 642 -17.25 -31.63 32.12
CA PHE A 642 -17.58 -30.30 32.68
C PHE A 642 -18.00 -30.36 34.15
N LYS A 643 -18.31 -31.55 34.67
CA LYS A 643 -18.69 -31.78 36.08
C LYS A 643 -17.52 -31.73 37.06
N SER A 644 -16.28 -31.63 36.58
CA SER A 644 -15.08 -31.58 37.43
C SER A 644 -14.81 -30.22 38.05
N SER A 645 -15.33 -29.13 37.46
CA SER A 645 -15.06 -27.75 37.90
C SER A 645 -16.29 -27.06 38.47
N LYS A 646 -16.20 -26.67 39.75
CA LYS A 646 -17.21 -25.84 40.40
C LYS A 646 -17.29 -24.45 39.76
N LYS A 647 -16.15 -23.83 39.45
CA LYS A 647 -16.08 -22.48 38.86
C LYS A 647 -16.76 -22.42 37.49
N THR A 648 -16.47 -23.40 36.63
CA THR A 648 -17.10 -23.48 35.31
C THR A 648 -18.61 -23.74 35.42
N LEU A 649 -19.06 -24.61 36.33
CA LEU A 649 -20.48 -24.87 36.56
C LEU A 649 -21.23 -23.65 37.12
N GLU A 650 -20.63 -22.90 38.05
CA GLU A 650 -21.19 -21.65 38.59
C GLU A 650 -21.36 -20.60 37.48
N LEU A 651 -20.37 -20.46 36.60
CA LEU A 651 -20.44 -19.56 35.46
C LEU A 651 -21.55 -19.93 34.47
N ILE A 652 -21.67 -21.22 34.12
CA ILE A 652 -22.76 -21.70 33.24
C ILE A 652 -24.13 -21.50 33.90
N ALA A 653 -24.22 -21.78 35.20
CA ALA A 653 -25.44 -21.60 35.99
C ALA A 653 -25.92 -20.14 36.03
N GLU A 654 -25.00 -19.18 36.21
CA GLU A 654 -25.30 -17.75 36.13
C GLU A 654 -25.91 -17.40 34.76
N LYS A 655 -25.31 -17.89 33.67
CA LYS A 655 -25.82 -17.65 32.32
C LYS A 655 -27.17 -18.32 32.08
N LYS A 656 -27.38 -19.54 32.61
CA LYS A 656 -28.67 -20.24 32.55
C LYS A 656 -29.79 -19.44 33.26
N ALA A 657 -29.50 -18.87 34.42
CA ALA A 657 -30.48 -18.09 35.19
C ALA A 657 -30.97 -16.82 34.46
N LYS A 658 -30.20 -16.28 33.50
CA LYS A 658 -30.63 -15.13 32.67
C LYS A 658 -31.74 -15.47 31.67
N ILE A 659 -31.87 -16.74 31.29
CA ILE A 659 -32.79 -17.22 30.25
C ILE A 659 -33.90 -18.13 30.81
N ASP A 660 -33.65 -18.79 31.94
CA ASP A 660 -34.59 -19.65 32.65
C ASP A 660 -34.81 -19.13 34.08
N ALA A 661 -35.89 -18.38 34.27
CA ALA A 661 -36.20 -17.70 35.53
C ALA A 661 -36.60 -18.68 36.67
N GLU A 662 -36.83 -19.96 36.38
CA GLU A 662 -37.16 -20.98 37.38
C GLU A 662 -35.92 -21.70 37.93
N PHE A 663 -34.74 -21.50 37.32
CA PHE A 663 -33.49 -22.12 37.75
C PHE A 663 -32.95 -21.49 39.05
N THR A 664 -32.54 -22.32 40.01
CA THR A 664 -31.94 -21.87 41.29
C THR A 664 -30.53 -22.43 41.46
N GLU A 665 -29.57 -21.60 41.87
CA GLU A 665 -28.14 -21.94 42.04
C GLU A 665 -27.88 -23.17 42.94
N THR A 666 -28.85 -23.57 43.75
CA THR A 666 -28.79 -24.76 44.63
C THR A 666 -28.66 -26.09 43.90
N GLU A 667 -28.75 -26.13 42.57
CA GLU A 667 -28.62 -27.36 41.75
C GLU A 667 -27.16 -27.75 41.36
N ILE A 668 -26.13 -26.97 41.73
CA ILE A 668 -24.72 -27.23 41.35
C ILE A 668 -24.03 -28.30 42.22
N GLU A 669 -24.23 -28.26 43.54
CA GLU A 669 -23.59 -29.18 44.51
C GLU A 669 -23.82 -30.69 44.23
N PRO A 670 -25.00 -31.14 43.76
CA PRO A 670 -25.23 -32.54 43.38
C PRO A 670 -24.53 -33.00 42.09
N ILE A 671 -24.06 -32.06 41.27
CA ILE A 671 -23.51 -32.31 39.92
C ILE A 671 -21.97 -32.42 39.97
N LEU A 672 -21.33 -31.74 40.93
CA LEU A 672 -19.87 -31.66 41.05
C LEU A 672 -19.25 -33.01 41.42
N LYS A 673 -18.22 -33.43 40.68
CA LYS A 673 -17.40 -34.61 41.02
C LYS A 673 -16.24 -34.24 41.94
N PRO A 674 -16.06 -34.91 43.09
CA PRO A 674 -14.90 -34.68 43.94
C PRO A 674 -13.62 -35.28 43.34
N ILE A 675 -12.50 -34.57 43.47
CA ILE A 675 -11.16 -35.09 43.17
C ILE A 675 -10.78 -36.07 44.29
N GLY A 676 -10.57 -37.35 43.95
CA GLY A 676 -10.11 -38.37 44.89
C GLY A 676 -8.62 -38.26 45.24
N GLU A 677 -8.09 -39.18 46.05
CA GLU A 677 -6.67 -39.14 46.49
C GLU A 677 -5.65 -39.44 45.37
N ASP A 678 -6.02 -40.21 44.33
CA ASP A 678 -5.15 -40.52 43.18
C ASP A 678 -5.50 -39.66 41.96
N LEU A 679 -4.64 -38.67 41.70
CA LEU A 679 -4.77 -37.74 40.57
C LEU A 679 -4.66 -38.44 39.21
N PHE A 680 -3.79 -39.44 39.05
CA PHE A 680 -3.60 -40.10 37.77
C PHE A 680 -4.80 -41.00 37.44
N GLN A 681 -5.32 -41.71 38.45
CA GLN A 681 -6.56 -42.47 38.31
C GLN A 681 -7.76 -41.55 38.04
N PHE A 682 -7.88 -40.43 38.77
CA PHE A 682 -8.92 -39.43 38.52
C PHE A 682 -8.88 -38.91 37.07
N VAL A 683 -7.69 -38.61 36.57
CA VAL A 683 -7.46 -38.17 35.19
C VAL A 683 -7.87 -39.26 34.19
N GLN A 684 -7.44 -40.52 34.38
CA GLN A 684 -7.81 -41.61 33.48
C GLN A 684 -9.32 -41.90 33.43
N GLU A 685 -10.02 -41.73 34.55
CA GLU A 685 -11.47 -41.96 34.65
C GLU A 685 -12.30 -40.83 34.04
N ASN A 686 -11.77 -39.59 34.02
CA ASN A 686 -12.52 -38.39 33.63
C ASN A 686 -12.04 -37.72 32.32
N ILE A 687 -10.93 -38.17 31.72
CA ILE A 687 -10.55 -37.76 30.35
C ILE A 687 -11.65 -38.20 29.36
N PRO A 688 -11.96 -37.37 28.34
CA PRO A 688 -12.93 -37.70 27.31
C PRO A 688 -12.70 -39.08 26.67
N PRO A 689 -13.77 -39.85 26.37
CA PRO A 689 -13.65 -41.20 25.80
C PRO A 689 -12.77 -41.28 24.55
N GLN A 690 -12.79 -40.24 23.71
CA GLN A 690 -12.05 -40.16 22.45
C GLN A 690 -10.54 -39.95 22.64
N LYS A 691 -10.09 -39.63 23.85
CA LYS A 691 -8.68 -39.36 24.18
C LYS A 691 -8.05 -40.47 25.04
N LYS A 692 -8.76 -41.59 25.26
CA LYS A 692 -8.28 -42.72 26.08
C LYS A 692 -7.07 -43.45 25.50
N ASP A 693 -6.79 -43.29 24.20
CA ASP A 693 -5.61 -43.85 23.54
C ASP A 693 -4.39 -42.91 23.57
N TYR A 694 -4.50 -41.72 24.19
CA TYR A 694 -3.41 -40.77 24.32
C TYR A 694 -2.46 -41.24 25.41
N THR A 695 -1.17 -41.03 25.20
CA THR A 695 -0.20 -41.22 26.27
C THR A 695 -0.26 -40.03 27.21
N ILE A 696 -0.66 -40.27 28.47
CA ILE A 696 -0.81 -39.23 29.48
C ILE A 696 0.51 -39.04 30.25
N HIS A 697 0.83 -37.80 30.53
CA HIS A 697 1.93 -37.38 31.39
C HIS A 697 1.46 -36.28 32.33
N ILE A 698 1.96 -36.25 33.57
CA ILE A 698 1.69 -35.17 34.53
C ILE A 698 3.01 -34.43 34.73
N ALA A 699 3.04 -33.16 34.32
CA ALA A 699 4.20 -32.30 34.41
C ALA A 699 4.07 -31.36 35.61
N ASP A 700 5.12 -31.29 36.44
CA ASP A 700 5.17 -30.45 37.63
C ASP A 700 6.00 -29.20 37.33
N VAL A 701 5.42 -28.02 37.56
CA VAL A 701 6.10 -26.72 37.43
C VAL A 701 6.18 -26.04 38.80
N LYS A 702 7.38 -25.60 39.20
CA LYS A 702 7.63 -24.94 40.49
C LYS A 702 7.83 -23.44 40.28
N VAL A 703 6.98 -22.63 40.90
CA VAL A 703 7.04 -21.16 40.83
C VAL A 703 7.38 -20.61 42.22
N PRO A 704 8.43 -19.79 42.39
CA PRO A 704 8.77 -19.19 43.68
C PRO A 704 7.63 -18.32 44.24
N LYS A 705 7.33 -18.43 45.54
CA LYS A 705 6.30 -17.59 46.19
C LYS A 705 6.66 -16.10 46.24
N THR A 706 7.96 -15.77 46.16
CA THR A 706 8.50 -14.42 46.37
C THR A 706 9.43 -13.97 45.22
N GLY A 707 9.06 -14.29 43.97
CA GLY A 707 9.84 -13.96 42.77
C GLY A 707 9.04 -13.21 41.69
N PRO A 708 9.68 -12.85 40.56
CA PRO A 708 8.99 -12.28 39.41
C PRO A 708 8.00 -13.29 38.82
N PHE A 709 6.70 -12.98 38.86
CA PHE A 709 5.66 -13.81 38.23
C PHE A 709 5.58 -13.61 36.70
N ASN A 710 6.29 -12.59 36.18
CA ASN A 710 6.43 -12.23 34.77
C ASN A 710 7.58 -12.95 34.03
N THR A 711 7.95 -14.16 34.45
CA THR A 711 8.98 -14.95 33.78
C THR A 711 8.55 -16.40 33.56
N SER A 712 9.13 -17.06 32.56
CA SER A 712 8.82 -18.44 32.22
C SER A 712 9.43 -19.42 33.22
N TYR A 713 8.60 -20.36 33.70
CA TYR A 713 8.99 -21.48 34.55
C TYR A 713 8.75 -22.78 33.81
N TYR A 714 9.71 -23.71 33.89
CA TYR A 714 9.69 -24.95 33.11
C TYR A 714 9.49 -26.17 34.02
N SER A 715 8.79 -27.18 33.51
CA SER A 715 8.73 -28.51 34.12
C SER A 715 10.06 -29.25 33.96
N GLU A 716 10.22 -30.35 34.69
CA GLU A 716 11.23 -31.34 34.31
C GLU A 716 10.95 -31.87 32.88
N PRO A 717 12.00 -32.11 32.07
CA PRO A 717 11.83 -32.63 30.73
C PRO A 717 11.32 -34.06 30.75
N PHE A 718 10.42 -34.38 29.81
CA PHE A 718 9.89 -35.72 29.64
C PHE A 718 10.01 -36.19 28.19
N ILE A 719 10.23 -37.50 28.03
CA ILE A 719 10.59 -38.09 26.74
C ILE A 719 9.38 -38.79 26.12
N ARG A 720 8.97 -38.35 24.92
CA ARG A 720 7.91 -39.00 24.13
C ARG A 720 8.21 -38.92 22.63
N PHE A 721 7.88 -40.01 21.92
CA PHE A 721 8.08 -40.14 20.47
C PHE A 721 9.51 -39.83 19.97
N GLY A 722 10.54 -40.11 20.79
CA GLY A 722 11.95 -39.84 20.46
C GLY A 722 12.41 -38.39 20.65
N HIS A 723 11.57 -37.57 21.29
CA HIS A 723 11.80 -36.14 21.52
C HIS A 723 11.67 -35.82 23.01
N GLU A 724 12.40 -34.80 23.45
CA GLU A 724 12.37 -34.26 24.81
C GLU A 724 11.45 -33.03 24.85
N TRP A 725 10.49 -33.03 25.78
CA TRP A 725 9.43 -32.03 25.91
C TRP A 725 9.45 -31.41 27.29
N VAL A 726 9.06 -30.14 27.39
CA VAL A 726 8.83 -29.43 28.66
C VAL A 726 7.50 -28.71 28.62
N VAL A 727 6.86 -28.56 29.77
CA VAL A 727 5.75 -27.60 29.95
C VAL A 727 6.34 -26.29 30.46
N GLU A 728 6.06 -25.21 29.76
CA GLU A 728 6.44 -23.85 30.14
C GLU A 728 5.21 -23.10 30.65
N LEU A 729 5.32 -22.50 31.83
CA LEU A 729 4.29 -21.69 32.46
C LEU A 729 4.81 -20.26 32.68
N LEU A 730 4.06 -19.28 32.19
CA LEU A 730 4.20 -17.87 32.51
C LEU A 730 3.02 -17.45 33.42
N PRO A 731 3.22 -17.27 34.74
CA PRO A 731 2.13 -17.02 35.68
C PRO A 731 1.41 -15.68 35.49
N ASP A 732 2.12 -14.60 35.21
CA ASP A 732 1.55 -13.29 34.85
C ASP A 732 2.21 -12.80 33.56
N ASP A 733 1.43 -12.54 32.51
CA ASP A 733 1.94 -11.91 31.28
C ASP A 733 1.86 -10.37 31.40
N GLU A 734 2.98 -9.66 31.24
CA GLU A 734 3.09 -8.21 31.54
C GLU A 734 2.43 -7.31 30.49
N ASP A 735 2.06 -7.84 29.32
CA ASP A 735 1.61 -7.06 28.16
C ASP A 735 0.08 -6.83 28.06
N GLU A 736 -0.75 -7.31 29.00
CA GLU A 736 -2.22 -7.17 28.91
C GLU A 736 -2.92 -6.69 30.19
N CYS A 737 -3.85 -5.73 30.06
CA CYS A 737 -4.66 -5.15 31.15
C CYS A 737 -5.56 -6.16 31.92
N LEU A 738 -5.50 -7.47 31.64
CA LEU A 738 -6.47 -8.48 32.06
C LEU A 738 -5.94 -9.55 33.03
N GLY A 739 -4.63 -9.61 33.32
CA GLY A 739 -4.08 -10.56 34.31
C GLY A 739 -4.15 -12.03 33.87
N ASN A 740 -3.61 -12.32 32.68
CA ASN A 740 -3.58 -13.65 32.07
C ASN A 740 -2.31 -14.44 32.46
N SER A 741 -2.40 -15.78 32.40
CA SER A 741 -1.31 -16.74 32.50
C SER A 741 -1.16 -17.52 31.18
N THR A 742 0.06 -17.93 30.84
CA THR A 742 0.35 -18.61 29.56
C THR A 742 0.97 -19.98 29.78
N VAL A 743 0.45 -21.00 29.09
CA VAL A 743 0.94 -22.39 29.22
C VAL A 743 1.33 -22.93 27.84
N PHE A 744 2.58 -23.38 27.69
CA PHE A 744 3.10 -23.96 26.45
C PHE A 744 3.59 -25.40 26.63
N LEU A 745 3.43 -26.20 25.58
CA LEU A 745 4.19 -27.41 25.33
C LEU A 745 5.35 -27.07 24.38
N THR A 746 6.58 -27.25 24.86
CA THR A 746 7.80 -26.83 24.14
C THR A 746 8.63 -28.04 23.75
N LEU A 747 9.01 -28.10 22.46
CA LEU A 747 9.96 -29.10 21.96
C LEU A 747 11.39 -28.66 22.34
N ASN A 748 11.97 -29.32 23.34
CA ASN A 748 13.28 -28.97 23.89
C ASN A 748 14.44 -29.50 23.03
N SER A 749 14.45 -30.81 22.75
CA SER A 749 15.54 -31.45 22.01
C SER A 749 15.15 -32.77 21.33
N THR A 750 15.98 -33.24 20.40
CA THR A 750 15.86 -34.57 19.80
C THR A 750 16.82 -35.54 20.47
N ILE A 751 16.37 -36.78 20.73
CA ILE A 751 17.24 -37.81 21.28
C ILE A 751 17.94 -38.53 20.10
N PRO A 752 19.28 -38.51 20.01
CA PRO A 752 19.99 -39.18 18.93
C PRO A 752 19.70 -40.69 18.97
N VAL A 753 19.10 -41.22 17.89
CA VAL A 753 18.94 -42.65 17.71
C VAL A 753 20.28 -43.21 17.24
N GLU A 754 20.89 -44.11 18.01
CA GLU A 754 22.26 -44.64 17.80
C GLU A 754 22.50 -45.33 16.44
N ASN A 755 21.52 -45.45 15.55
CA ASN A 755 21.71 -46.03 14.23
C ASN A 755 20.84 -45.37 13.16
N LYS A 756 21.54 -44.89 12.11
CA LYS A 756 21.11 -44.44 10.77
C LYS A 756 20.86 -42.95 10.58
N GLN A 757 21.33 -42.49 9.41
CA GLN A 757 21.18 -41.20 8.75
C GLN A 757 19.69 -40.79 8.59
N GLN A 758 19.01 -40.47 9.69
CA GLN A 758 17.75 -39.75 9.64
C GLN A 758 17.99 -38.36 10.22
N VAL A 759 18.45 -37.47 9.33
CA VAL A 759 18.21 -36.04 9.49
C VAL A 759 16.71 -35.86 9.32
N PHE A 760 15.97 -35.66 10.41
CA PHE A 760 14.56 -35.28 10.35
C PHE A 760 14.24 -34.20 11.39
N ASP A 761 13.86 -33.03 10.90
CA ASP A 761 13.68 -31.78 11.66
C ASP A 761 12.23 -31.55 12.13
N ARG A 762 11.33 -32.56 12.04
CA ARG A 762 9.86 -32.35 12.12
C ARG A 762 9.10 -33.49 12.78
N ILE A 763 8.11 -33.17 13.63
CA ILE A 763 7.12 -34.11 14.17
C ILE A 763 5.72 -33.49 14.18
N ARG A 764 4.68 -34.26 13.80
CA ARG A 764 3.28 -33.86 13.95
C ARG A 764 2.62 -34.63 15.10
N LEU A 765 2.01 -33.91 16.01
CA LEU A 765 1.38 -34.45 17.22
C LEU A 765 -0.06 -33.95 17.32
N ASP A 766 -0.93 -34.81 17.80
CA ASP A 766 -2.20 -34.44 18.41
C ASP A 766 -2.03 -34.52 19.93
N PHE A 767 -2.33 -33.45 20.64
CA PHE A 767 -2.11 -33.35 22.08
C PHE A 767 -3.19 -32.54 22.79
N PHE A 768 -3.30 -32.74 24.09
CA PHE A 768 -4.04 -31.86 24.98
C PHE A 768 -3.20 -31.48 26.20
N ILE A 769 -3.47 -30.31 26.77
CA ILE A 769 -2.90 -29.84 28.03
C ILE A 769 -4.01 -29.20 28.89
N CYS A 770 -4.04 -29.50 30.18
CA CYS A 770 -4.93 -28.87 31.15
C CYS A 770 -4.35 -28.85 32.56
N ASN A 771 -4.95 -28.04 33.43
CA ASN A 771 -4.64 -28.03 34.85
C ASN A 771 -5.01 -29.38 35.52
N PHE A 772 -4.40 -29.68 36.66
CA PHE A 772 -4.54 -30.97 37.34
C PHE A 772 -5.99 -31.35 37.70
N ASP A 773 -6.82 -30.36 38.00
CA ASP A 773 -8.23 -30.51 38.36
C ASP A 773 -9.15 -30.75 37.15
N LEU A 774 -8.56 -30.83 35.94
CA LEU A 774 -9.30 -30.90 34.68
C LEU A 774 -10.25 -29.71 34.50
N GLU A 775 -9.89 -28.52 35.00
CA GLU A 775 -10.64 -27.29 34.78
C GLU A 775 -10.89 -27.09 33.27
N PRO A 776 -12.16 -27.15 32.79
CA PRO A 776 -12.45 -27.10 31.36
C PRO A 776 -11.93 -25.84 30.67
N GLN A 777 -11.93 -24.70 31.37
CA GLN A 777 -11.36 -23.46 30.87
C GLN A 777 -9.85 -23.53 30.61
N SER A 778 -9.10 -24.36 31.36
CA SER A 778 -7.66 -24.58 31.17
C SER A 778 -7.32 -25.60 30.07
N TYR A 779 -8.34 -26.25 29.49
CA TYR A 779 -8.18 -27.39 28.59
C TYR A 779 -7.97 -26.95 27.14
N LEU A 780 -6.75 -27.18 26.64
CA LEU A 780 -6.35 -26.97 25.25
C LEU A 780 -6.19 -28.32 24.54
N VAL A 781 -6.74 -28.44 23.32
CA VAL A 781 -6.55 -29.60 22.44
C VAL A 781 -6.06 -29.10 21.09
N HIS A 782 -5.03 -29.73 20.51
CA HIS A 782 -4.51 -29.34 19.21
C HIS A 782 -3.80 -30.45 18.44
N SER A 783 -3.91 -30.44 17.11
CA SER A 783 -3.01 -31.17 16.21
C SER A 783 -2.03 -30.21 15.53
N ARG A 784 -0.72 -30.34 15.75
CA ARG A 784 0.29 -29.39 15.26
C ARG A 784 1.59 -30.06 14.82
N LYS A 785 2.25 -29.43 13.84
CA LYS A 785 3.60 -29.77 13.37
C LYS A 785 4.64 -28.89 14.05
N PHE A 786 5.64 -29.51 14.66
CA PHE A 786 6.78 -28.86 15.34
C PHE A 786 8.03 -28.94 14.45
N ILE A 787 8.84 -27.88 14.42
CA ILE A 787 10.07 -27.73 13.61
C ILE A 787 11.20 -27.15 14.49
N MET A 788 12.41 -27.70 14.44
CA MET A 788 13.56 -27.25 15.25
C MET A 788 14.15 -25.89 14.80
N PRO A 789 14.86 -25.15 15.67
CA PRO A 789 15.08 -25.40 17.11
C PRO A 789 14.06 -24.60 17.95
N GLU A 790 13.52 -25.18 19.02
CA GLU A 790 12.64 -24.48 19.99
C GLU A 790 11.25 -24.06 19.46
N ALA A 791 10.52 -25.00 18.84
CA ALA A 791 9.10 -24.79 18.57
C ALA A 791 8.24 -24.99 19.83
N SER A 792 7.60 -23.93 20.29
CA SER A 792 6.60 -23.94 21.38
C SER A 792 5.18 -23.79 20.85
N TYR A 793 4.21 -24.37 21.54
CA TYR A 793 2.79 -24.09 21.30
C TYR A 793 1.98 -24.09 22.59
N GLY A 794 1.11 -23.10 22.75
CA GLY A 794 0.41 -22.86 23.99
C GLY A 794 -0.78 -21.93 23.84
N VAL A 795 -1.38 -21.60 24.98
CA VAL A 795 -2.59 -20.77 25.09
C VAL A 795 -2.45 -19.75 26.23
N PHE A 796 -3.10 -18.61 26.07
CA PHE A 796 -3.28 -17.57 27.08
C PHE A 796 -4.62 -17.80 27.79
N LEU A 797 -4.62 -17.83 29.12
CA LEU A 797 -5.76 -18.18 29.96
C LEU A 797 -5.90 -17.15 31.08
N ASP A 798 -7.13 -16.84 31.50
CA ASP A 798 -7.32 -16.08 32.73
C ASP A 798 -6.76 -16.87 33.92
N LYS A 799 -5.92 -16.23 34.72
CA LYS A 799 -5.21 -16.85 35.84
C LYS A 799 -6.14 -17.48 36.89
N THR A 800 -7.40 -17.03 36.96
CA THR A 800 -8.41 -17.60 37.87
C THR A 800 -8.74 -19.06 37.55
N HIS A 801 -8.45 -19.52 36.33
CA HIS A 801 -8.64 -20.91 35.87
C HIS A 801 -7.39 -21.79 36.04
N ILE A 802 -6.29 -21.27 36.59
CA ILE A 802 -5.09 -22.04 36.90
C ILE A 802 -4.90 -22.06 38.42
N ALA A 803 -5.11 -23.24 39.03
CA ALA A 803 -4.93 -23.43 40.47
C ALA A 803 -3.58 -24.08 40.78
N ALA A 804 -2.92 -23.62 41.84
CA ALA A 804 -1.77 -24.33 42.41
C ALA A 804 -2.26 -25.66 43.03
N TYR A 805 -1.57 -26.76 42.71
CA TYR A 805 -1.81 -28.08 43.29
C TYR A 805 -1.42 -28.14 44.78
N SER A 806 -0.35 -27.42 45.16
CA SER A 806 0.07 -27.32 46.55
C SER A 806 0.68 -25.95 46.84
N THR A 807 0.30 -25.40 47.99
CA THR A 807 0.83 -24.16 48.58
C THR A 807 1.59 -24.41 49.88
N ASP A 808 1.68 -25.66 50.34
CA ASP A 808 2.18 -26.04 51.67
C ASP A 808 3.72 -26.13 51.76
N GLU A 809 4.44 -26.13 50.64
CA GLU A 809 5.91 -26.09 50.66
C GLU A 809 6.41 -24.65 50.88
N ASP A 810 7.34 -24.47 51.82
CA ASP A 810 7.65 -23.14 52.39
C ASP A 810 8.12 -22.08 51.35
N ASP A 811 8.67 -22.49 50.20
CA ASP A 811 9.28 -21.54 49.22
C ASP A 811 8.64 -21.50 47.82
N PHE A 812 7.79 -22.48 47.43
CA PHE A 812 7.27 -22.60 46.06
C PHE A 812 5.76 -22.86 46.00
N LEU A 813 5.10 -22.31 44.98
CA LEU A 813 3.81 -22.76 44.47
C LEU A 813 4.05 -23.88 43.46
N LYS A 814 3.36 -25.01 43.64
CA LYS A 814 3.41 -26.13 42.68
C LYS A 814 2.21 -26.11 41.77
N PHE A 815 2.47 -26.04 40.47
CA PHE A 815 1.46 -26.24 39.43
C PHE A 815 1.65 -27.61 38.80
N LYS A 816 0.55 -28.30 38.49
CA LYS A 816 0.56 -29.60 37.83
C LYS A 816 -0.29 -29.53 36.56
N PHE A 817 0.29 -29.95 35.45
CA PHE A 817 -0.39 -29.98 34.15
C PHE A 817 -0.49 -31.40 33.63
N VAL A 818 -1.67 -31.78 33.17
CA VAL A 818 -1.92 -33.06 32.50
C VAL A 818 -1.69 -32.84 31.01
N VAL A 819 -0.75 -33.60 30.42
CA VAL A 819 -0.42 -33.56 29.00
C VAL A 819 -0.74 -34.92 28.37
N GLY A 820 -1.69 -34.97 27.45
CA GLY A 820 -1.95 -36.17 26.64
C GLY A 820 -1.39 -36.00 25.24
N MET A 821 -0.70 -37.02 24.69
CA MET A 821 -0.08 -36.93 23.36
C MET A 821 -0.31 -38.17 22.50
N LYS A 822 -0.47 -37.96 21.19
CA LYS A 822 -0.57 -38.98 20.14
C LYS A 822 0.17 -38.51 18.88
N LYS A 823 0.97 -39.38 18.27
CA LYS A 823 1.71 -39.07 17.03
C LYS A 823 0.78 -39.17 15.82
N VAL A 824 0.84 -38.19 14.92
CA VAL A 824 0.14 -38.20 13.62
C VAL A 824 1.14 -38.62 12.55
N GLU A 825 0.83 -39.65 11.77
CA GLU A 825 1.68 -40.12 10.68
C GLU A 825 1.62 -39.12 9.50
N GLU A 826 2.79 -38.64 9.01
CA GLU A 826 2.89 -37.80 7.80
C GLU A 826 3.59 -38.58 6.67
N GLU A 827 3.17 -38.37 5.42
CA GLU A 827 3.87 -38.89 4.25
C GLU A 827 5.25 -38.22 4.06
N PRO A 828 6.31 -38.97 3.66
CA PRO A 828 7.63 -38.41 3.41
C PRO A 828 7.65 -37.48 2.18
N PHE A 829 8.41 -36.38 2.28
CA PHE A 829 8.60 -35.40 1.20
C PHE A 829 9.25 -36.05 -0.03
N LYS A 830 8.68 -35.81 -1.23
CA LYS A 830 9.23 -36.24 -2.52
C LYS A 830 9.95 -35.07 -3.21
N PRO A 831 11.22 -35.21 -3.63
CA PRO A 831 11.94 -34.13 -4.32
C PRO A 831 11.35 -33.81 -5.70
N PHE A 832 11.48 -32.55 -6.13
CA PHE A 832 11.11 -32.10 -7.47
C PHE A 832 12.19 -32.51 -8.49
N ASN A 833 11.80 -33.17 -9.58
CA ASN A 833 12.73 -33.90 -10.46
C ASN A 833 13.32 -33.10 -11.64
N ASN A 834 12.92 -31.85 -11.92
CA ASN A 834 13.35 -31.12 -13.12
C ASN A 834 13.79 -29.66 -12.86
N ILE A 835 14.77 -29.43 -11.99
CA ILE A 835 15.14 -28.05 -11.59
C ILE A 835 15.87 -27.28 -12.67
N GLU A 836 16.61 -27.96 -13.54
CA GLU A 836 17.33 -27.32 -14.64
C GLU A 836 16.42 -26.49 -15.56
N MET A 837 15.12 -26.80 -15.59
CA MET A 837 14.11 -26.03 -16.35
C MET A 837 13.93 -24.60 -15.85
N PHE A 838 14.22 -24.33 -14.58
CA PHE A 838 14.13 -23.01 -13.97
C PHE A 838 15.43 -22.20 -14.10
N HIS A 839 16.49 -22.77 -14.67
CA HIS A 839 17.75 -22.08 -14.89
C HIS A 839 17.74 -21.34 -16.22
N VAL A 840 17.73 -20.01 -16.15
CA VAL A 840 17.66 -19.09 -17.27
C VAL A 840 18.98 -18.29 -17.37
N GLY A 841 19.49 -18.09 -18.59
CA GLY A 841 20.75 -17.37 -18.85
C GLY A 841 21.94 -18.30 -19.08
N SER A 842 23.14 -17.84 -18.74
CA SER A 842 24.43 -18.52 -19.00
C SER A 842 24.71 -19.73 -18.11
N LYS A 843 23.86 -20.76 -18.20
CA LYS A 843 23.97 -22.01 -17.44
C LYS A 843 25.32 -22.72 -17.62
N GLU A 844 25.99 -22.50 -18.74
CA GLU A 844 27.33 -23.04 -19.04
C GLU A 844 28.43 -22.54 -18.09
N LEU A 845 28.18 -21.46 -17.35
CA LEU A 845 29.11 -20.89 -16.38
C LEU A 845 28.85 -21.42 -14.94
N SER A 846 27.86 -22.28 -14.74
CA SER A 846 27.37 -22.71 -13.43
C SER A 846 27.21 -24.23 -13.33
N SER A 847 27.37 -24.78 -12.12
CA SER A 847 27.14 -26.20 -11.86
C SER A 847 25.64 -26.53 -11.79
N THR A 848 25.24 -27.74 -12.19
CA THR A 848 23.85 -28.22 -12.10
C THR A 848 23.54 -28.96 -10.78
N ASN A 849 24.45 -28.87 -9.80
CA ASN A 849 24.28 -29.51 -8.48
C ASN A 849 23.52 -28.60 -7.52
N TYR A 850 22.21 -28.45 -7.74
CA TYR A 850 21.38 -27.59 -6.91
C TYR A 850 21.26 -28.13 -5.47
N PRO A 851 21.31 -27.27 -4.45
CA PRO A 851 21.17 -27.68 -3.06
C PRO A 851 19.71 -28.04 -2.73
N PRO A 852 19.45 -28.88 -1.71
CA PRO A 852 18.10 -29.31 -1.35
C PRO A 852 17.08 -28.18 -1.10
N ILE A 853 17.55 -27.01 -0.66
CA ILE A 853 16.70 -25.82 -0.47
C ILE A 853 16.09 -25.31 -1.78
N VAL A 854 16.83 -25.40 -2.89
CA VAL A 854 16.35 -25.04 -4.23
C VAL A 854 15.32 -26.06 -4.73
N HIS A 855 15.54 -27.36 -4.47
CA HIS A 855 14.54 -28.40 -4.77
C HIS A 855 13.24 -28.19 -4.00
N ARG A 856 13.35 -27.78 -2.74
CA ARG A 856 12.18 -27.47 -1.92
C ARG A 856 11.45 -26.25 -2.44
N TRP A 857 12.16 -25.15 -2.74
CA TRP A 857 11.53 -23.94 -3.25
C TRP A 857 10.88 -24.16 -4.62
N ALA A 858 11.49 -24.94 -5.51
CA ALA A 858 10.87 -25.31 -6.78
C ALA A 858 9.56 -26.09 -6.62
N ALA A 859 9.39 -26.84 -5.53
CA ALA A 859 8.14 -27.53 -5.21
C ALA A 859 7.09 -26.62 -4.55
N GLU A 860 7.50 -25.51 -3.93
CA GLU A 860 6.63 -24.64 -3.13
C GLU A 860 6.27 -23.31 -3.84
N PHE A 861 7.14 -22.81 -4.70
CA PHE A 861 7.05 -21.48 -5.32
C PHE A 861 7.53 -21.50 -6.78
N PRO A 862 7.00 -20.61 -7.64
CA PRO A 862 7.64 -20.31 -8.90
C PRO A 862 9.11 -19.89 -8.67
N LEU A 863 10.03 -20.51 -9.40
CA LEU A 863 11.47 -20.36 -9.22
C LEU A 863 12.11 -19.86 -10.51
N SER A 864 13.11 -18.98 -10.39
CA SER A 864 13.96 -18.55 -11.49
C SER A 864 15.41 -18.50 -11.02
N ILE A 865 16.31 -19.19 -11.70
CA ILE A 865 17.74 -19.25 -11.38
C ILE A 865 18.51 -18.56 -12.50
N HIS A 866 19.36 -17.60 -12.14
CA HIS A 866 20.15 -16.83 -13.08
C HIS A 866 21.64 -16.92 -12.74
N THR A 867 22.46 -17.17 -13.77
CA THR A 867 23.91 -17.02 -13.66
C THR A 867 24.30 -15.61 -14.09
N LEU A 868 24.87 -14.84 -13.16
CA LEU A 868 25.24 -13.44 -13.32
C LEU A 868 26.75 -13.29 -13.46
N THR A 869 27.18 -12.43 -14.38
CA THR A 869 28.59 -12.07 -14.57
C THR A 869 28.86 -10.63 -14.19
N PHE A 870 29.91 -10.39 -13.42
CA PHE A 870 30.40 -9.05 -13.09
C PHE A 870 31.78 -8.87 -13.68
N ARG A 871 31.98 -7.81 -14.49
CA ARG A 871 33.29 -7.51 -15.10
C ARG A 871 33.88 -6.24 -14.49
N VAL A 872 35.06 -6.37 -13.92
CA VAL A 872 35.76 -5.28 -13.23
C VAL A 872 37.08 -5.00 -13.94
N SER A 873 37.26 -3.78 -14.46
CA SER A 873 38.56 -3.36 -14.99
C SER A 873 39.61 -3.33 -13.85
N PRO A 874 40.86 -3.76 -14.10
CA PRO A 874 41.95 -3.65 -13.12
C PRO A 874 42.11 -2.25 -12.53
N ASP A 875 41.77 -1.20 -13.28
CA ASP A 875 41.89 0.20 -12.86
C ASP A 875 40.73 0.68 -11.95
N ASN A 876 39.65 -0.09 -11.84
CA ASN A 876 38.42 0.25 -11.11
C ASN A 876 38.11 -0.71 -9.95
N ILE A 877 39.12 -1.43 -9.44
CA ILE A 877 38.96 -2.53 -8.48
C ILE A 877 38.30 -2.15 -7.13
N ASP A 878 38.28 -0.86 -6.79
CA ASP A 878 37.68 -0.31 -5.56
C ASP A 878 36.30 0.35 -5.80
N ARG A 879 35.66 0.11 -6.96
CA ARG A 879 34.33 0.65 -7.29
C ARG A 879 33.26 -0.44 -7.31
N CYS A 880 32.02 -0.05 -7.03
CA CYS A 880 30.86 -0.92 -7.21
C CYS A 880 30.69 -1.28 -8.69
N CYS A 881 30.35 -2.53 -8.97
CA CYS A 881 30.08 -3.01 -10.32
C CYS A 881 28.70 -3.67 -10.37
N TYR A 882 27.90 -3.33 -11.36
CA TYR A 882 26.58 -3.92 -11.58
C TYR A 882 26.67 -5.06 -12.59
N SER A 883 25.87 -6.10 -12.37
CA SER A 883 25.61 -7.12 -13.38
C SER A 883 24.72 -6.55 -14.48
N ASP A 884 24.66 -7.25 -15.60
CA ASP A 884 23.60 -7.02 -16.58
C ASP A 884 22.22 -7.26 -15.95
N LYS A 885 21.20 -6.59 -16.47
CA LYS A 885 19.82 -6.75 -16.00
C LYS A 885 19.30 -8.13 -16.41
N PHE A 886 18.63 -8.82 -15.51
CA PHE A 886 17.97 -10.09 -15.77
C PHE A 886 16.50 -10.03 -15.36
N THR A 887 15.64 -10.70 -16.11
CA THR A 887 14.20 -10.73 -15.86
C THR A 887 13.82 -11.96 -15.06
N ALA A 888 13.12 -11.77 -13.95
CA ALA A 888 12.50 -12.84 -13.18
C ALA A 888 11.09 -12.42 -12.77
N PHE A 889 10.11 -13.29 -12.98
CA PHE A 889 8.72 -13.08 -12.53
C PHE A 889 8.05 -11.76 -13.00
N GLY A 890 8.46 -11.25 -14.16
CA GLY A 890 7.95 -9.97 -14.70
C GLY A 890 8.60 -8.73 -14.11
N ALA A 891 9.68 -8.88 -13.33
CA ALA A 891 10.50 -7.77 -12.85
C ALA A 891 11.93 -7.92 -13.39
N LYS A 892 12.58 -6.79 -13.68
CA LYS A 892 14.01 -6.76 -13.99
C LYS A 892 14.79 -6.46 -12.74
N PHE A 893 15.74 -7.33 -12.48
CA PHE A 893 16.69 -7.21 -11.40
C PHE A 893 18.08 -6.95 -11.97
N SER A 894 18.92 -6.31 -11.17
CA SER A 894 20.36 -6.31 -11.35
C SER A 894 20.99 -6.64 -10.01
N ALA A 895 22.17 -7.25 -10.03
CA ALA A 895 22.94 -7.41 -8.81
C ALA A 895 24.07 -6.38 -8.81
N CYS A 896 24.45 -5.90 -7.63
CA CYS A 896 25.62 -5.06 -7.43
C CYS A 896 26.62 -5.82 -6.59
N PHE A 897 27.87 -5.87 -7.05
CA PHE A 897 28.97 -6.48 -6.36
C PHE A 897 29.96 -5.40 -5.91
N ASN A 898 30.13 -5.27 -4.60
CA ASN A 898 31.05 -4.31 -4.01
C ASN A 898 32.36 -4.99 -3.59
N HIS A 899 33.44 -4.63 -4.28
CA HIS A 899 34.78 -5.18 -4.10
C HIS A 899 35.67 -4.22 -3.27
N LEU A 900 35.19 -3.77 -2.09
CA LEU A 900 36.01 -2.96 -1.17
C LEU A 900 37.14 -3.81 -0.55
N GLY A 901 38.41 -3.49 -0.82
CA GLY A 901 39.51 -4.01 0.01
C GLY A 901 40.92 -4.15 -0.60
N VAL A 902 41.22 -3.68 -1.81
CA VAL A 902 42.55 -3.97 -2.40
C VAL A 902 43.62 -2.92 -2.06
N ALA A 903 43.25 -1.69 -1.71
CA ALA A 903 44.23 -0.61 -1.62
C ALA A 903 45.01 -0.44 -0.30
N LYS A 904 44.94 -1.35 0.69
CA LYS A 904 45.83 -1.28 1.88
C LYS A 904 46.54 -2.60 2.17
N LYS A 905 47.83 -2.64 1.85
CA LYS A 905 48.82 -3.61 2.37
C LYS A 905 48.86 -3.59 3.90
N VAL A 906 47.93 -4.23 4.62
CA VAL A 906 48.10 -4.59 6.04
C VAL A 906 47.27 -5.84 6.36
N LYS A 907 47.94 -6.99 6.43
CA LYS A 907 47.85 -8.16 7.34
C LYS A 907 46.58 -8.53 8.15
N ASP A 908 45.40 -7.94 8.01
CA ASP A 908 44.19 -8.38 8.71
C ASP A 908 43.15 -8.95 7.74
N PHE A 909 43.10 -10.28 7.68
CA PHE A 909 42.06 -11.07 6.99
C PHE A 909 40.74 -11.03 7.79
N ARG A 910 40.03 -9.90 7.73
CA ARG A 910 38.56 -9.93 7.86
C ARG A 910 37.99 -9.48 6.51
N GLU A 911 38.08 -10.40 5.55
CA GLU A 911 37.82 -10.22 4.11
C GLU A 911 36.33 -10.38 3.78
N ASN A 912 35.62 -9.27 3.72
CA ASN A 912 34.19 -9.24 3.52
C ASN A 912 33.87 -8.45 2.24
N SER A 913 33.35 -9.13 1.21
CA SER A 913 32.75 -8.49 0.03
C SER A 913 31.24 -8.37 0.26
N SER A 914 30.53 -7.51 -0.48
CA SER A 914 29.07 -7.41 -0.34
C SER A 914 28.39 -7.57 -1.68
N ILE A 915 27.27 -8.28 -1.69
CA ILE A 915 26.41 -8.44 -2.86
C ILE A 915 24.99 -7.99 -2.52
N TYR A 916 24.38 -7.26 -3.44
CA TYR A 916 23.05 -6.70 -3.29
C TYR A 916 22.22 -6.99 -4.54
N LEU A 917 20.97 -7.38 -4.34
CA LEU A 917 19.97 -7.44 -5.40
C LEU A 917 19.24 -6.11 -5.45
N TYR A 918 19.19 -5.51 -6.63
CA TYR A 918 18.46 -4.30 -6.95
C TYR A 918 17.29 -4.65 -7.86
N LEU A 919 16.11 -4.19 -7.48
CA LEU A 919 15.03 -4.08 -8.45
C LEU A 919 15.38 -2.92 -9.40
N SER A 920 15.57 -3.22 -10.68
CA SER A 920 15.92 -2.24 -11.72
C SER A 920 14.70 -1.62 -12.39
N SER A 921 13.67 -2.41 -12.61
CA SER A 921 12.37 -1.99 -13.10
C SER A 921 11.37 -3.12 -12.86
N PHE A 922 10.11 -2.76 -12.75
CA PHE A 922 9.01 -3.70 -12.88
C PHE A 922 8.69 -3.81 -14.38
N ASP A 923 9.57 -4.46 -15.13
CA ASP A 923 9.56 -4.30 -16.59
C ASP A 923 8.38 -5.03 -17.26
N TYR A 924 7.62 -4.24 -18.01
CA TYR A 924 6.21 -4.42 -18.31
C TYR A 924 5.93 -4.11 -19.78
N ASN A 925 6.33 -5.00 -20.69
CA ASN A 925 5.96 -4.86 -22.09
C ASN A 925 4.49 -5.26 -22.38
N ASP A 926 3.64 -5.34 -21.36
CA ASP A 926 2.26 -5.78 -21.54
C ASP A 926 1.35 -5.00 -20.61
N LYS A 927 0.57 -4.03 -21.11
CA LYS A 927 -0.17 -2.99 -20.37
C LYS A 927 -1.17 -3.47 -19.29
N GLU A 928 -1.26 -4.76 -18.96
CA GLU A 928 -2.24 -5.38 -18.06
C GLU A 928 -1.84 -5.69 -16.57
N ASN A 929 -0.57 -5.95 -16.24
CA ASN A 929 0.01 -6.33 -14.93
C ASN A 929 1.16 -5.45 -14.30
N GLU A 930 1.05 -4.12 -14.17
CA GLU A 930 2.18 -3.33 -13.63
C GLU A 930 2.46 -3.79 -12.21
N LEU A 931 3.69 -4.04 -11.77
CA LEU A 931 3.95 -4.56 -10.41
C LEU A 931 4.15 -3.41 -9.41
N GLU A 932 3.30 -3.29 -8.39
CA GLU A 932 3.46 -2.38 -7.23
C GLU A 932 4.52 -2.90 -6.25
N SER A 933 4.54 -4.23 -6.05
CA SER A 933 5.57 -4.84 -5.23
C SER A 933 5.84 -6.29 -5.60
N ILE A 934 7.06 -6.74 -5.40
CA ILE A 934 7.43 -8.14 -5.56
C ILE A 934 8.14 -8.65 -4.31
N LYS A 935 7.59 -9.69 -3.70
CA LYS A 935 8.15 -10.37 -2.52
C LYS A 935 8.84 -11.63 -2.98
N VAL A 936 10.15 -11.68 -2.81
CA VAL A 936 10.97 -12.82 -3.22
C VAL A 936 11.74 -13.39 -2.03
N LYS A 937 11.95 -14.70 -2.05
CA LYS A 937 13.11 -15.30 -1.36
C LYS A 937 14.23 -15.41 -2.36
N ALA A 938 15.42 -15.02 -1.97
CA ALA A 938 16.57 -15.02 -2.85
C ALA A 938 17.75 -15.77 -2.21
N ILE A 939 18.52 -16.46 -3.04
CA ILE A 939 19.80 -17.07 -2.69
C ILE A 939 20.85 -16.53 -3.65
N PHE A 940 21.93 -15.97 -3.11
CA PHE A 940 23.18 -15.81 -3.84
C PHE A 940 24.14 -16.93 -3.49
N ALA A 941 24.82 -17.47 -4.50
CA ALA A 941 25.82 -18.51 -4.35
C ALA A 941 26.93 -18.33 -5.40
N ASN A 942 28.09 -18.95 -5.19
CA ASN A 942 29.11 -19.03 -6.24
C ASN A 942 28.66 -19.98 -7.38
N SER A 943 29.48 -20.11 -8.43
CA SER A 943 29.19 -20.96 -9.60
C SER A 943 28.88 -22.43 -9.25
N ASP A 944 29.41 -22.93 -8.13
CA ASP A 944 29.34 -24.35 -7.73
C ASP A 944 28.22 -24.65 -6.73
N PHE A 945 27.39 -23.65 -6.38
CA PHE A 945 26.41 -23.76 -5.29
C PHE A 945 27.01 -24.29 -3.97
N HIS A 946 28.22 -23.84 -3.61
CA HIS A 946 28.86 -24.26 -2.37
C HIS A 946 28.05 -23.79 -1.15
N THR A 947 27.76 -24.67 -0.19
CA THR A 947 26.84 -24.37 0.93
C THR A 947 27.31 -23.18 1.78
N GLU A 948 28.63 -23.04 1.98
CA GLU A 948 29.20 -21.91 2.73
C GLU A 948 29.24 -20.59 1.94
N SER A 949 28.95 -20.62 0.63
CA SER A 949 28.80 -19.41 -0.19
C SER A 949 27.38 -18.84 -0.13
N PHE A 950 26.43 -19.54 0.50
CA PHE A 950 25.02 -19.17 0.45
C PHE A 950 24.72 -17.94 1.30
N TYR A 951 24.13 -16.95 0.65
CA TYR A 951 23.43 -15.88 1.33
C TYR A 951 21.94 -15.95 0.98
N VAL A 952 21.12 -16.22 2.00
CA VAL A 952 19.66 -16.35 1.86
C VAL A 952 19.00 -15.14 2.49
N PHE A 953 18.10 -14.51 1.74
CA PHE A 953 17.31 -13.40 2.27
C PHE A 953 15.89 -13.42 1.73
N LYS A 954 15.02 -12.69 2.42
CA LYS A 954 13.66 -12.41 1.98
C LYS A 954 13.50 -10.91 1.91
N ASN A 955 12.93 -10.41 0.83
CA ASN A 955 12.65 -9.00 0.74
C ASN A 955 11.38 -8.74 -0.07
N THR A 956 10.70 -7.65 0.27
CA THR A 956 9.64 -7.08 -0.54
C THR A 956 10.19 -5.83 -1.21
N PHE A 957 10.27 -5.86 -2.54
CA PHE A 957 10.68 -4.70 -3.32
C PHE A 957 9.42 -3.94 -3.71
N GLN A 958 9.26 -2.72 -3.22
CA GLN A 958 8.14 -1.80 -3.50
C GLN A 958 8.58 -0.55 -4.29
N SER A 959 9.89 -0.41 -4.47
CA SER A 959 10.55 0.66 -5.21
C SER A 959 11.98 0.20 -5.53
N LEU A 960 12.75 1.01 -6.27
CA LEU A 960 14.15 0.78 -6.63
C LEU A 960 15.06 0.76 -5.37
N THR A 961 14.94 -0.30 -4.59
CA THR A 961 15.61 -0.53 -3.31
C THR A 961 16.54 -1.72 -3.43
N SER A 962 17.66 -1.66 -2.72
CA SER A 962 18.64 -2.72 -2.67
C SER A 962 18.44 -3.60 -1.45
N SER A 963 18.60 -4.91 -1.60
CA SER A 963 18.68 -5.83 -0.47
C SER A 963 19.88 -6.76 -0.63
N GLY A 964 20.69 -6.87 0.42
CA GLY A 964 21.95 -7.58 0.35
C GLY A 964 22.67 -7.62 1.67
N SER A 965 23.75 -8.39 1.71
CA SER A 965 24.61 -8.51 2.88
C SER A 965 26.04 -8.83 2.45
N THR A 966 26.89 -8.93 3.44
CA THR A 966 28.27 -9.34 3.32
C THR A 966 28.36 -10.84 3.01
N ILE A 967 29.20 -11.18 2.03
CA ILE A 967 29.51 -12.54 1.60
C ILE A 967 30.99 -12.86 1.84
N GLN A 968 31.28 -14.14 2.04
CA GLN A 968 32.64 -14.62 2.28
C GLN A 968 33.42 -14.66 0.96
N ARG A 969 34.38 -13.74 0.81
CA ARG A 969 35.15 -13.55 -0.43
C ARG A 969 35.88 -14.81 -0.91
N ALA A 970 36.29 -15.67 0.02
CA ALA A 970 37.04 -16.90 -0.28
C ALA A 970 36.33 -17.82 -1.30
N TYR A 971 34.99 -17.76 -1.36
CA TYR A 971 34.18 -18.60 -2.24
C TYR A 971 33.87 -17.98 -3.62
N TYR A 972 34.30 -16.74 -3.90
CA TYR A 972 34.00 -15.99 -5.12
C TYR A 972 35.28 -15.55 -5.86
N GLN A 973 35.99 -16.49 -6.48
CA GLN A 973 37.25 -16.21 -7.18
C GLN A 973 37.01 -15.73 -8.63
N PRO A 974 37.63 -14.61 -9.08
CA PRO A 974 37.47 -14.11 -10.44
C PRO A 974 38.37 -14.81 -11.46
N LYS A 975 37.96 -14.77 -12.73
CA LYS A 975 38.76 -15.16 -13.89
C LYS A 975 39.19 -13.92 -14.69
N LEU A 976 40.44 -13.88 -15.16
CA LEU A 976 40.91 -12.80 -16.05
C LEU A 976 40.47 -13.07 -17.50
N ILE A 977 39.79 -12.12 -18.13
CA ILE A 977 39.31 -12.17 -19.53
C ILE A 977 39.76 -10.92 -20.32
N HIS A 978 39.64 -10.94 -21.65
CA HIS A 978 39.91 -9.79 -22.51
C HIS A 978 38.70 -9.48 -23.40
N VAL A 979 38.25 -8.22 -23.40
CA VAL A 979 37.16 -7.68 -24.23
C VAL A 979 37.72 -6.48 -25.00
N ASP A 980 37.60 -6.50 -26.33
CA ASP A 980 38.16 -5.47 -27.23
C ASP A 980 39.64 -5.11 -26.95
N GLY A 981 40.43 -6.13 -26.61
CA GLY A 981 41.87 -6.00 -26.31
C GLY A 981 42.19 -5.45 -24.92
N LYS A 982 41.20 -5.14 -24.07
CA LYS A 982 41.38 -4.68 -22.69
C LYS A 982 41.12 -5.81 -21.67
N PRO A 983 41.90 -5.90 -20.57
CA PRO A 983 41.74 -6.93 -19.55
C PRO A 983 40.63 -6.60 -18.54
N TYR A 984 39.88 -7.62 -18.09
CA TYR A 984 38.84 -7.51 -17.04
C TYR A 984 38.86 -8.73 -16.10
N TYR A 985 38.56 -8.52 -14.82
CA TYR A 985 38.26 -9.60 -13.86
C TYR A 985 36.76 -9.93 -13.91
N GLU A 986 36.43 -11.17 -14.28
CA GLU A 986 35.06 -11.68 -14.38
C GLU A 986 34.72 -12.55 -13.15
N TYR A 987 33.68 -12.16 -12.41
CA TYR A 987 33.10 -12.94 -11.31
C TYR A 987 31.80 -13.60 -11.78
N VAL A 988 31.60 -14.87 -11.43
CA VAL A 988 30.39 -15.63 -11.75
C VAL A 988 29.60 -15.94 -10.48
N VAL A 989 28.34 -15.53 -10.43
CA VAL A 989 27.47 -15.66 -9.26
C VAL A 989 26.12 -16.23 -9.68
N ASN A 990 25.62 -17.22 -8.96
CA ASN A 990 24.26 -17.72 -9.11
C ASN A 990 23.30 -16.92 -8.23
N CYS A 991 22.19 -16.48 -8.81
CA CYS A 991 21.07 -15.85 -8.12
C CYS A 991 19.82 -16.70 -8.33
N CYS A 992 19.29 -17.30 -7.27
CA CYS A 992 18.05 -18.06 -7.29
C CYS A 992 16.95 -17.25 -6.61
N LEU A 993 15.91 -16.91 -7.35
CA LEU A 993 14.75 -16.16 -6.87
C LEU A 993 13.54 -17.08 -6.82
N ALA A 994 12.86 -17.12 -5.68
CA ALA A 994 11.57 -17.77 -5.50
C ALA A 994 10.50 -16.70 -5.25
N LEU A 995 9.46 -16.70 -6.08
CA LEU A 995 8.36 -15.75 -5.97
C LEU A 995 7.44 -16.12 -4.80
N MET A 996 7.43 -15.31 -3.75
CA MET A 996 6.51 -15.51 -2.62
C MET A 996 5.14 -14.92 -2.92
N SER A 997 5.12 -13.65 -3.32
CA SER A 997 3.94 -12.92 -3.74
C SER A 997 4.34 -11.76 -4.65
N ARG A 998 3.39 -11.29 -5.45
CA ARG A 998 3.52 -10.07 -6.25
C ARG A 998 2.23 -9.29 -6.11
N LYS A 999 2.33 -7.96 -6.06
CA LYS A 999 1.20 -7.04 -6.03
C LYS A 999 1.29 -6.22 -7.31
N THR A 1000 0.23 -6.19 -8.10
CA THR A 1000 0.16 -5.39 -9.32
C THR A 1000 -0.59 -4.07 -9.10
N CYS A 1001 -0.10 -2.97 -9.67
CA CYS A 1001 -0.84 -1.75 -9.95
C CYS A 1001 -1.93 -2.05 -10.99
N HIS A 1002 -3.17 -1.68 -10.68
CA HIS A 1002 -4.26 -1.78 -11.65
C HIS A 1002 -4.15 -0.67 -12.71
N PRO A 1003 -4.18 -1.01 -14.00
CA PRO A 1003 -4.15 -0.05 -15.09
C PRO A 1003 -5.59 0.34 -15.40
N PHE A 1004 -6.07 1.49 -14.94
CA PHE A 1004 -7.36 1.92 -15.42
C PHE A 1004 -7.40 3.42 -15.72
N GLY A 1005 -7.81 3.72 -16.95
CA GLY A 1005 -8.11 5.02 -17.52
C GLY A 1005 -8.05 5.00 -19.05
N TYR A 1006 -9.14 4.64 -19.74
CA TYR A 1006 -9.37 4.97 -21.15
C TYR A 1006 -10.51 5.99 -21.25
N ASN A 1007 -10.34 6.93 -22.19
CA ASN A 1007 -11.32 7.35 -23.19
C ASN A 1007 -10.53 8.22 -24.19
N LYS A 1008 -10.68 8.10 -25.52
CA LYS A 1008 -11.86 7.75 -26.33
C LYS A 1008 -11.43 7.44 -27.78
N GLU A 1009 -12.26 6.65 -28.48
CA GLU A 1009 -12.79 6.81 -29.87
C GLU A 1009 -11.85 7.39 -30.96
N GLU A 1010 -11.70 6.87 -32.17
CA GLU A 1010 -12.68 6.30 -33.12
C GLU A 1010 -11.92 5.75 -34.37
N GLU A 1011 -12.52 4.72 -35.02
CA GLU A 1011 -12.63 4.45 -36.49
C GLU A 1011 -11.38 4.53 -37.42
N GLU A 1012 -11.14 3.70 -38.46
CA GLU A 1012 -11.95 2.81 -39.29
C GLU A 1012 -11.00 1.97 -40.20
N ASP A 1013 -11.57 0.97 -40.87
CA ASP A 1013 -11.16 0.32 -42.14
C ASP A 1013 -10.41 -1.04 -42.19
N VAL A 1014 -11.24 -2.02 -42.62
CA VAL A 1014 -11.07 -3.37 -43.23
C VAL A 1014 -11.16 -4.60 -42.32
#